data_AF-I0Z559-F1
#
_entry.id   AF-I0Z559-F1
#
_cell.length_a   1.000
_cell.length_b   1.000
_cell.length_c   1.000
_cell.angle_alpha   90.00
_cell.angle_beta   90.00
_cell.angle_gamma   90.00
#
_symmetry.space_group_name_H-M   'P 1'
#
loop_
_entity.id
_entity.type
_entity.pdbx_description
1 polymer ?
#
loop_
_entity_poly.entity_id
_entity_poly.type
_entity_poly.pdbx_seq_one_letter_code
_entity_poly.pdbx_strand_id
1 'polypeptide(L)'
;MSDSAGADRAASAAAARTVILVESPAKAKKIQQFLGTEYQVLASYGHVRDLPAKSGSVLPEQDFTMLWEQSAASRPRLRELAAAVKQSDVLVLATDPDREGEAISWHVQEELQAAKALRGVAVQRITFTEVTSKAVQDALAAPRTISQALVDAYLARRALDYLFGFTLSPLLWRKLPGSRSAGRVQSVALRLVCEREAQIEVFTRQEYWSVTAQLQSEKGPQFEARLVAGKSIPQEGLDQEAAASAVEKLQSVPLQVASLSQKTVTRNPQPPFITSTLQQDASVKLGYNPSTSMQLAQQLYEGPEASGGEGMITYMRTDGLQMSAEAVQEIRSAVQDMHGKEYLPAQPRIYKSKAKNAQEAHEAIRPTKAALLPQKTALQPASQLYRLYALIWARAIASQMASAKLLQVSADVADSSDLGFLLRSTSTSVKFPGYLAVYPPKRPSGEAAAEADSEQVSTEEGQQSVLLGLAQGQPVRLLSVTPEQHFTKPPPRYTEASLVKALEEHGIGRPSTYAPILKVLQERGYVMKEGKALKPESRGRVLTEFLQAYFPRYVDYGFTASLEDDLDEVSGGNGVWKEVLRDFWGPFQQLVQQTSNISITEVIDVLDPLIGRHFFTEGQSEEDARRCPECGGRLGLRLAKHGGFIGCSGYPACTYLRPLQLHEPGETPAGPGEGERVLGADPANGREIRLVHGPYGWYLEQAIGPEEPKEKPPGKGRKSATAKPKRVSLGKSPQTPDISLAEALDLLQWPKELGPHPEDGQAVTAAMGPFGPYVRHNAINASLPKGLSPGEIGLEDAIKLLAEKVAKGPSRRGRQPAAKKAAASTKAASSKEAPAKDPAGGSKAKAKSGKAAAADGGTDKPVRKSRKLVVASEDAEGAADVNLLSDSKPGRTRKAAVNGHVSKDEAAATVEAPIKAKRGRPKKVAGSEHDQAAAGDLSEAKANRSRKAAPNGQVSQDEAAAAAEDAPVKAKRGRPKKIELASAAA
;
A
#
# COMPACT_ATOMS: atom_id res chain seq x y z
N MET A 1 -17.46 -68.56 -23.05
CA MET A 1 -16.80 -67.62 -22.12
C MET A 1 -16.83 -66.24 -22.78
N SER A 2 -17.96 -65.54 -22.74
CA SER A 2 -18.21 -64.40 -23.65
C SER A 2 -19.15 -63.32 -23.11
N ASP A 3 -19.57 -63.40 -21.84
CA ASP A 3 -20.50 -62.44 -21.23
C ASP A 3 -19.89 -61.53 -20.15
N SER A 4 -18.70 -61.85 -19.61
CA SER A 4 -18.05 -61.03 -18.57
C SER A 4 -17.66 -59.64 -19.06
N ALA A 5 -17.19 -59.52 -20.30
CA ALA A 5 -16.73 -58.24 -20.88
C ALA A 5 -17.85 -57.18 -21.06
N GLY A 6 -19.13 -57.59 -21.03
CA GLY A 6 -20.26 -56.66 -20.99
C GLY A 6 -20.54 -56.12 -19.59
N ALA A 7 -20.41 -56.96 -18.56
CA ALA A 7 -20.66 -56.60 -17.18
C ALA A 7 -19.63 -55.57 -16.66
N ASP A 8 -18.34 -55.78 -16.91
CA ASP A 8 -17.28 -54.87 -16.43
C ASP A 8 -17.41 -53.45 -17.02
N ARG A 9 -17.87 -53.33 -18.28
CA ARG A 9 -18.14 -52.03 -18.90
C ARG A 9 -19.39 -51.33 -18.37
N ALA A 10 -20.36 -52.08 -17.84
CA ALA A 10 -21.50 -51.52 -17.12
C ALA A 10 -21.13 -51.15 -15.66
N ALA A 11 -20.32 -51.96 -14.98
CA ALA A 11 -19.82 -51.69 -13.63
C ALA A 11 -18.95 -50.41 -13.57
N SER A 12 -18.21 -50.11 -14.65
CA SER A 12 -17.43 -48.87 -14.81
C SER A 12 -18.26 -47.57 -14.78
N ALA A 13 -19.60 -47.65 -14.83
CA ALA A 13 -20.47 -46.47 -14.88
C ALA A 13 -20.92 -45.93 -13.50
N ALA A 14 -20.50 -46.56 -12.39
CA ALA A 14 -20.90 -46.20 -11.03
C ALA A 14 -19.75 -45.64 -10.16
N ALA A 15 -18.71 -45.08 -10.78
CA ALA A 15 -17.64 -44.41 -10.04
C ALA A 15 -18.14 -43.13 -9.35
N ALA A 16 -17.90 -43.02 -8.05
CA ALA A 16 -18.32 -41.89 -7.21
C ALA A 16 -17.72 -40.56 -7.71
N ARG A 17 -18.53 -39.74 -8.38
CA ARG A 17 -18.05 -38.64 -9.25
C ARG A 17 -17.61 -37.44 -8.42
N THR A 18 -16.34 -37.41 -8.01
CA THR A 18 -15.82 -36.35 -7.13
C THR A 18 -15.76 -35.00 -7.86
N VAL A 19 -16.38 -33.97 -7.25
CA VAL A 19 -16.31 -32.57 -7.74
C VAL A 19 -15.24 -31.82 -6.95
N ILE A 20 -14.32 -31.16 -7.66
CA ILE A 20 -13.28 -30.31 -7.06
C ILE A 20 -13.58 -28.84 -7.37
N LEU A 21 -13.50 -27.97 -6.38
CA LEU A 21 -13.68 -26.52 -6.52
C LEU A 21 -12.37 -25.77 -6.24
N VAL A 22 -11.98 -24.89 -7.16
CA VAL A 22 -10.87 -23.94 -6.98
C VAL A 22 -11.32 -22.48 -7.15
N GLU A 23 -10.48 -21.51 -6.79
CA GLU A 23 -10.77 -20.08 -7.00
C GLU A 23 -10.61 -19.64 -8.48
N SER A 24 -9.65 -20.20 -9.22
CA SER A 24 -9.20 -19.72 -10.54
C SER A 24 -9.50 -20.69 -11.70
N PRO A 25 -9.97 -20.22 -12.87
CA PRO A 25 -10.17 -21.07 -14.05
C PRO A 25 -8.87 -21.63 -14.64
N ALA A 26 -7.74 -20.95 -14.42
CA ALA A 26 -6.43 -21.46 -14.83
C ALA A 26 -6.07 -22.68 -13.97
N LYS A 27 -6.13 -22.53 -12.64
CA LYS A 27 -5.94 -23.64 -11.69
C LYS A 27 -6.92 -24.80 -11.98
N ALA A 28 -8.18 -24.51 -12.33
CA ALA A 28 -9.17 -25.53 -12.68
C ALA A 28 -8.74 -26.35 -13.90
N LYS A 29 -8.34 -25.67 -14.99
CA LYS A 29 -7.81 -26.32 -16.20
C LYS A 29 -6.59 -27.19 -15.89
N LYS A 30 -5.70 -26.77 -14.97
CA LYS A 30 -4.48 -27.51 -14.62
C LYS A 30 -4.75 -28.72 -13.72
N ILE A 31 -5.56 -28.59 -12.69
CA ILE A 31 -5.93 -29.72 -11.84
C ILE A 31 -6.73 -30.77 -12.62
N GLN A 32 -7.60 -30.36 -13.56
CA GLN A 32 -8.26 -31.28 -14.49
C GLN A 32 -7.28 -32.02 -15.41
N GLN A 33 -6.15 -31.40 -15.80
CA GLN A 33 -5.10 -32.06 -16.57
C GLN A 33 -4.29 -33.08 -15.76
N PHE A 34 -4.16 -32.91 -14.44
CA PHE A 34 -3.46 -33.87 -13.56
C PHE A 34 -4.32 -35.08 -13.15
N LEU A 35 -5.65 -34.89 -13.04
CA LEU A 35 -6.57 -35.87 -12.45
C LEU A 35 -7.46 -36.61 -13.47
N GLY A 36 -7.27 -36.37 -14.77
CA GLY A 36 -7.98 -37.10 -15.82
C GLY A 36 -9.49 -36.86 -15.81
N THR A 37 -10.28 -37.91 -16.02
CA THR A 37 -11.75 -37.86 -16.21
C THR A 37 -12.57 -38.31 -15.00
N GLU A 38 -11.93 -38.84 -13.96
CA GLU A 38 -12.61 -39.35 -12.74
C GLU A 38 -13.13 -38.20 -11.86
N TYR A 39 -12.50 -37.04 -11.95
CA TYR A 39 -12.82 -35.83 -11.20
C TYR A 39 -13.44 -34.77 -12.11
N GLN A 40 -14.36 -33.95 -11.58
CA GLN A 40 -14.88 -32.76 -12.27
C GLN A 40 -14.41 -31.49 -11.56
N VAL A 41 -13.51 -30.74 -12.20
CA VAL A 41 -12.90 -29.54 -11.60
C VAL A 41 -13.60 -28.27 -12.08
N LEU A 42 -14.12 -27.48 -11.13
CA LEU A 42 -14.88 -26.25 -11.36
C LEU A 42 -14.22 -25.06 -10.66
N ALA A 43 -14.49 -23.84 -11.13
CA ALA A 43 -13.94 -22.60 -10.58
C ALA A 43 -15.04 -21.69 -10.00
N SER A 44 -14.82 -21.14 -8.80
CA SER A 44 -15.69 -20.11 -8.22
C SER A 44 -15.49 -18.74 -8.86
N TYR A 45 -14.30 -18.47 -9.42
CA TYR A 45 -13.79 -17.16 -9.86
C TYR A 45 -13.68 -16.15 -8.69
N GLY A 46 -13.22 -16.64 -7.53
CA GLY A 46 -13.09 -15.87 -6.29
C GLY A 46 -14.32 -15.96 -5.38
N HIS A 47 -14.59 -14.88 -4.62
CA HIS A 47 -15.71 -14.80 -3.68
C HIS A 47 -17.08 -14.88 -4.37
N VAL A 48 -17.98 -15.71 -3.81
CA VAL A 48 -19.33 -15.91 -4.35
C VAL A 48 -20.40 -15.03 -3.71
N ARG A 49 -20.15 -14.54 -2.49
CA ARG A 49 -20.98 -13.58 -1.74
C ARG A 49 -20.06 -12.53 -1.10
N ASP A 50 -20.63 -11.38 -0.74
CA ASP A 50 -19.93 -10.31 -0.02
C ASP A 50 -20.96 -9.53 0.83
N LEU A 51 -20.49 -8.63 1.70
CA LEU A 51 -21.33 -7.67 2.42
C LEU A 51 -22.00 -6.71 1.42
N PRO A 52 -23.32 -6.48 1.51
CA PRO A 52 -24.01 -5.47 0.70
C PRO A 52 -23.35 -4.09 0.83
N ALA A 53 -23.20 -3.38 -0.29
CA ALA A 53 -22.55 -2.07 -0.37
C ALA A 53 -23.43 -0.89 0.13
N LYS A 54 -24.04 -1.07 1.31
CA LYS A 54 -24.92 -0.14 2.03
C LYS A 54 -24.60 -0.21 3.52
N SER A 55 -25.05 0.76 4.31
CA SER A 55 -24.96 0.71 5.77
C SER A 55 -25.85 -0.41 6.37
N GLY A 56 -25.44 -0.98 7.50
CA GLY A 56 -26.19 -2.02 8.23
C GLY A 56 -25.94 -3.46 7.76
N SER A 57 -24.83 -3.72 7.04
CA SER A 57 -24.42 -5.07 6.62
C SER A 57 -23.64 -5.84 7.70
N VAL A 58 -23.18 -5.15 8.75
CA VAL A 58 -22.63 -5.72 9.98
C VAL A 58 -23.40 -5.08 11.14
N LEU A 59 -23.84 -5.89 12.11
CA LEU A 59 -24.77 -5.49 13.16
C LEU A 59 -24.14 -5.69 14.56
N PRO A 60 -23.46 -4.68 15.14
CA PRO A 60 -22.84 -4.77 16.47
C PRO A 60 -23.82 -5.21 17.57
N GLU A 61 -25.03 -4.64 17.59
CA GLU A 61 -26.11 -4.98 18.53
C GLU A 61 -26.62 -6.43 18.42
N GLN A 62 -26.27 -7.13 17.34
CA GLN A 62 -26.57 -8.55 17.11
C GLN A 62 -25.27 -9.37 17.09
N ASP A 63 -24.36 -9.06 18.00
CA ASP A 63 -23.07 -9.73 18.21
C ASP A 63 -22.25 -9.88 16.90
N PHE A 64 -22.19 -8.75 16.16
CA PHE A 64 -21.52 -8.58 14.87
C PHE A 64 -22.03 -9.50 13.74
N THR A 65 -23.29 -9.94 13.82
CA THR A 65 -23.97 -10.66 12.74
C THR A 65 -23.83 -9.92 11.40
N MET A 66 -23.48 -10.67 10.34
CA MET A 66 -23.20 -10.13 9.01
C MET A 66 -24.27 -10.56 8.02
N LEU A 67 -24.74 -9.60 7.22
CA LEU A 67 -25.66 -9.84 6.11
C LEU A 67 -24.85 -10.05 4.82
N TRP A 68 -25.13 -11.14 4.10
CA TRP A 68 -24.43 -11.51 2.87
C TRP A 68 -25.33 -11.36 1.64
N GLU A 69 -24.77 -10.92 0.51
CA GLU A 69 -25.44 -10.89 -0.79
C GLU A 69 -24.63 -11.70 -1.82
N GLN A 70 -25.28 -12.66 -2.47
CA GLN A 70 -24.72 -13.38 -3.63
C GLN A 70 -24.45 -12.40 -4.78
N SER A 71 -23.22 -12.32 -5.25
CA SER A 71 -22.88 -11.45 -6.39
C SER A 71 -23.67 -11.84 -7.65
N ALA A 72 -24.04 -10.87 -8.48
CA ALA A 72 -24.75 -11.17 -9.73
C ALA A 72 -23.94 -12.06 -10.70
N ALA A 73 -22.60 -12.05 -10.60
CA ALA A 73 -21.70 -12.82 -11.46
C ALA A 73 -21.43 -14.26 -10.97
N SER A 74 -21.64 -14.54 -9.68
CA SER A 74 -21.46 -15.89 -9.09
C SER A 74 -22.73 -16.75 -9.20
N ARG A 75 -23.93 -16.15 -9.26
CA ARG A 75 -25.22 -16.87 -9.35
C ARG A 75 -25.29 -17.94 -10.44
N PRO A 76 -24.77 -17.75 -11.69
CA PRO A 76 -24.76 -18.83 -12.68
C PRO A 76 -23.85 -20.00 -12.28
N ARG A 77 -22.67 -19.69 -11.72
CA ARG A 77 -21.65 -20.68 -11.32
C ARG A 77 -22.05 -21.46 -10.07
N LEU A 78 -22.72 -20.81 -9.12
CA LEU A 78 -23.32 -21.50 -7.98
C LEU A 78 -24.42 -22.48 -8.41
N ARG A 79 -25.17 -22.18 -9.49
CA ARG A 79 -26.16 -23.11 -10.05
C ARG A 79 -25.51 -24.28 -10.78
N GLU A 80 -24.47 -24.02 -11.57
CA GLU A 80 -23.65 -25.03 -12.25
C GLU A 80 -23.00 -25.99 -11.24
N LEU A 81 -22.32 -25.44 -10.23
CA LEU A 81 -21.74 -26.19 -9.12
C LEU A 81 -22.80 -26.97 -8.34
N ALA A 82 -23.94 -26.35 -7.98
CA ALA A 82 -25.03 -27.04 -7.29
C ALA A 82 -25.73 -28.11 -8.14
N ALA A 83 -25.58 -28.11 -9.47
CA ALA A 83 -26.05 -29.17 -10.35
C ALA A 83 -25.05 -30.33 -10.38
N ALA A 84 -23.75 -30.05 -10.56
CA ALA A 84 -22.69 -31.06 -10.51
C ALA A 84 -22.61 -31.75 -9.14
N VAL A 85 -22.69 -30.98 -8.04
CA VAL A 85 -22.58 -31.48 -6.67
C VAL A 85 -23.76 -32.36 -6.25
N LYS A 86 -24.93 -32.19 -6.88
CA LYS A 86 -26.08 -33.11 -6.71
C LYS A 86 -25.92 -34.44 -7.44
N GLN A 87 -24.82 -34.62 -8.17
CA GLN A 87 -24.46 -35.84 -8.91
C GLN A 87 -23.08 -36.37 -8.43
N SER A 88 -22.63 -35.94 -7.24
CA SER A 88 -21.34 -36.30 -6.65
C SER A 88 -21.51 -36.78 -5.21
N ASP A 89 -20.79 -37.82 -4.83
CA ASP A 89 -20.71 -38.29 -3.44
C ASP A 89 -19.74 -37.44 -2.60
N VAL A 90 -18.79 -36.76 -3.25
CA VAL A 90 -17.75 -35.94 -2.61
C VAL A 90 -17.58 -34.59 -3.31
N LEU A 91 -17.57 -33.51 -2.50
CA LEU A 91 -17.15 -32.17 -2.88
C LEU A 91 -15.82 -31.84 -2.18
N VAL A 92 -14.76 -31.65 -2.96
CA VAL A 92 -13.44 -31.25 -2.50
C VAL A 92 -13.25 -29.74 -2.73
N LEU A 93 -12.97 -29.00 -1.67
CA LEU A 93 -12.67 -27.57 -1.68
C LEU A 93 -11.15 -27.39 -1.72
N ALA A 94 -10.63 -26.87 -2.83
CA ALA A 94 -9.21 -26.83 -3.20
C ALA A 94 -8.73 -25.40 -3.55
N THR A 95 -9.26 -24.40 -2.85
CA THR A 95 -8.87 -22.99 -2.98
C THR A 95 -7.43 -22.75 -2.50
N ASP A 96 -6.89 -21.56 -2.77
CA ASP A 96 -5.67 -21.04 -2.13
C ASP A 96 -5.62 -21.35 -0.61
N PRO A 97 -4.43 -21.58 -0.03
CA PRO A 97 -4.30 -21.97 1.37
C PRO A 97 -4.35 -20.79 2.37
N ASP A 98 -4.52 -19.55 1.90
CA ASP A 98 -4.67 -18.37 2.75
C ASP A 98 -6.08 -18.19 3.34
N ARG A 99 -6.23 -17.28 4.32
CA ARG A 99 -7.53 -16.95 4.94
C ARG A 99 -8.63 -16.54 3.93
N GLU A 100 -8.26 -15.95 2.78
CA GLU A 100 -9.21 -15.56 1.73
C GLU A 100 -9.70 -16.81 0.98
N GLY A 101 -8.80 -17.74 0.64
CA GLY A 101 -9.14 -19.03 0.06
C GLY A 101 -10.01 -19.88 1.00
N GLU A 102 -9.73 -19.88 2.31
CA GLU A 102 -10.57 -20.55 3.31
C GLU A 102 -11.98 -19.93 3.39
N ALA A 103 -12.07 -18.58 3.38
CA ALA A 103 -13.35 -17.88 3.36
C ALA A 103 -14.16 -18.13 2.08
N ILE A 104 -13.51 -18.26 0.91
CA ILE A 104 -14.17 -18.68 -0.34
C ILE A 104 -14.73 -20.10 -0.17
N SER A 105 -13.97 -21.05 0.39
CA SER A 105 -14.46 -22.40 0.68
C SER A 105 -15.68 -22.41 1.60
N TRP A 106 -15.63 -21.67 2.71
CA TRP A 106 -16.75 -21.53 3.64
C TRP A 106 -17.98 -20.91 2.96
N HIS A 107 -17.80 -19.78 2.27
CA HIS A 107 -18.86 -19.12 1.51
C HIS A 107 -19.55 -20.06 0.51
N VAL A 108 -18.80 -20.90 -0.21
CA VAL A 108 -19.41 -21.82 -1.18
C VAL A 108 -20.11 -22.99 -0.50
N GLN A 109 -19.54 -23.57 0.57
CA GLN A 109 -20.21 -24.61 1.35
C GLN A 109 -21.57 -24.11 1.87
N GLU A 110 -21.62 -22.91 2.43
CA GLU A 110 -22.82 -22.27 2.95
C GLU A 110 -23.91 -22.07 1.88
N GLU A 111 -23.55 -21.52 0.71
CA GLU A 111 -24.53 -21.31 -0.38
C GLU A 111 -25.05 -22.64 -0.94
N LEU A 112 -24.21 -23.69 -1.01
CA LEU A 112 -24.63 -25.03 -1.41
C LEU A 112 -25.49 -25.72 -0.36
N GLN A 113 -25.24 -25.49 0.94
CA GLN A 113 -26.04 -25.98 2.06
C GLN A 113 -27.43 -25.32 2.05
N ALA A 114 -27.50 -23.99 1.88
CA ALA A 114 -28.74 -23.25 1.72
C ALA A 114 -29.54 -23.70 0.47
N ALA A 115 -28.85 -23.99 -0.64
CA ALA A 115 -29.43 -24.56 -1.86
C ALA A 115 -29.81 -26.07 -1.74
N LYS A 116 -29.60 -26.68 -0.56
CA LYS A 116 -29.83 -28.11 -0.27
C LYS A 116 -29.11 -29.05 -1.24
N ALA A 117 -27.95 -28.62 -1.75
CA ALA A 117 -27.15 -29.38 -2.72
C ALA A 117 -26.24 -30.42 -2.05
N LEU A 118 -25.79 -30.18 -0.81
CA LEU A 118 -24.88 -31.07 -0.05
C LEU A 118 -25.58 -32.27 0.61
N ARG A 119 -26.79 -32.65 0.17
CA ARG A 119 -27.55 -33.74 0.79
C ARG A 119 -26.97 -35.10 0.40
N GLY A 120 -26.30 -35.76 1.33
CA GLY A 120 -25.59 -37.03 1.09
C GLY A 120 -24.19 -36.85 0.50
N VAL A 121 -23.70 -35.61 0.39
CA VAL A 121 -22.38 -35.30 -0.17
C VAL A 121 -21.38 -35.07 0.96
N ALA A 122 -20.26 -35.80 0.96
CA ALA A 122 -19.14 -35.52 1.86
C ALA A 122 -18.41 -34.26 1.40
N VAL A 123 -18.16 -33.31 2.32
CA VAL A 123 -17.38 -32.10 2.03
C VAL A 123 -15.99 -32.24 2.64
N GLN A 124 -14.96 -32.04 1.82
CA GLN A 124 -13.56 -32.10 2.18
C GLN A 124 -12.85 -30.80 1.80
N ARG A 125 -11.76 -30.45 2.49
CA ARG A 125 -10.90 -29.30 2.21
C ARG A 125 -9.47 -29.80 2.04
N ILE A 126 -8.85 -29.52 0.89
CA ILE A 126 -7.44 -29.81 0.61
C ILE A 126 -6.66 -28.52 0.43
N THR A 127 -5.36 -28.54 0.75
CA THR A 127 -4.46 -27.38 0.63
C THR A 127 -3.09 -27.81 0.13
N PHE A 128 -2.52 -27.05 -0.81
CA PHE A 128 -1.19 -27.27 -1.39
C PHE A 128 -0.47 -25.93 -1.58
N THR A 129 0.82 -25.89 -1.24
CA THR A 129 1.69 -24.71 -1.40
C THR A 129 2.22 -24.54 -2.82
N GLU A 130 2.04 -25.53 -3.70
CA GLU A 130 2.45 -25.51 -5.11
C GLU A 130 1.46 -26.30 -5.99
N VAL A 131 1.30 -25.90 -7.25
CA VAL A 131 0.35 -26.54 -8.20
C VAL A 131 1.06 -27.59 -9.06
N THR A 132 1.57 -28.64 -8.42
CA THR A 132 2.21 -29.79 -9.08
C THR A 132 1.31 -31.02 -9.01
N SER A 133 1.44 -31.94 -9.98
CA SER A 133 0.60 -33.16 -10.03
C SER A 133 0.72 -33.97 -8.72
N LYS A 134 1.95 -34.12 -8.21
CA LYS A 134 2.21 -34.76 -6.91
C LYS A 134 1.55 -34.01 -5.75
N ALA A 135 1.75 -32.70 -5.60
CA ALA A 135 1.21 -31.95 -4.47
C ALA A 135 -0.34 -31.99 -4.43
N VAL A 136 -1.00 -32.06 -5.58
CA VAL A 136 -2.46 -32.23 -5.67
C VAL A 136 -2.89 -33.64 -5.27
N GLN A 137 -2.17 -34.68 -5.69
CA GLN A 137 -2.44 -36.07 -5.29
C GLN A 137 -2.18 -36.33 -3.80
N ASP A 138 -1.05 -35.86 -3.27
CA ASP A 138 -0.71 -35.92 -1.84
C ASP A 138 -1.77 -35.20 -0.99
N ALA A 139 -2.26 -34.04 -1.44
CA ALA A 139 -3.31 -33.29 -0.75
C ALA A 139 -4.70 -33.97 -0.83
N LEU A 140 -5.01 -34.68 -1.91
CA LEU A 140 -6.23 -35.51 -2.01
C LEU A 140 -6.17 -36.75 -1.11
N ALA A 141 -4.98 -37.27 -0.81
CA ALA A 141 -4.80 -38.39 0.13
C ALA A 141 -4.92 -37.97 1.61
N ALA A 142 -4.75 -36.68 1.92
CA ALA A 142 -4.80 -36.13 3.28
C ALA A 142 -5.77 -34.93 3.43
N PRO A 143 -7.07 -35.10 3.16
CA PRO A 143 -8.06 -34.04 3.29
C PRO A 143 -8.32 -33.66 4.75
N ARG A 144 -8.60 -32.37 4.99
CA ARG A 144 -9.04 -31.80 6.27
C ARG A 144 -10.47 -31.24 6.17
N THR A 145 -10.98 -30.73 7.29
CA THR A 145 -12.17 -29.86 7.32
C THR A 145 -11.77 -28.39 7.08
N ILE A 146 -12.76 -27.52 6.91
CA ILE A 146 -12.55 -26.06 6.93
C ILE A 146 -12.07 -25.64 8.33
N SER A 147 -11.06 -24.76 8.39
CA SER A 147 -10.55 -24.16 9.61
C SER A 147 -11.42 -22.97 10.03
N GLN A 148 -12.16 -23.13 11.14
CA GLN A 148 -12.99 -22.05 11.66
C GLN A 148 -12.15 -20.83 12.08
N ALA A 149 -10.94 -21.03 12.60
CA ALA A 149 -10.04 -19.94 13.00
C ALA A 149 -9.65 -19.01 11.83
N LEU A 150 -9.37 -19.58 10.65
CA LEU A 150 -9.08 -18.80 9.44
C LEU A 150 -10.33 -18.06 8.92
N VAL A 151 -11.51 -18.69 9.00
CA VAL A 151 -12.79 -18.07 8.65
C VAL A 151 -13.10 -16.91 9.61
N ASP A 152 -12.91 -17.11 10.91
CA ASP A 152 -13.12 -16.11 11.96
C ASP A 152 -12.16 -14.92 11.83
N ALA A 153 -10.89 -15.16 11.46
CA ALA A 153 -9.93 -14.10 11.14
C ALA A 153 -10.33 -13.30 9.90
N TYR A 154 -10.83 -13.96 8.85
CA TYR A 154 -11.43 -13.28 7.70
C TYR A 154 -12.67 -12.46 8.09
N LEU A 155 -13.56 -13.02 8.92
CA LEU A 155 -14.78 -12.36 9.40
C LEU A 155 -14.45 -11.09 10.20
N ALA A 156 -13.59 -11.18 11.22
CA ALA A 156 -13.15 -10.01 11.97
C ALA A 156 -12.51 -8.96 11.05
N ARG A 157 -11.63 -9.35 10.12
CA ARG A 157 -11.05 -8.40 9.16
C ARG A 157 -12.11 -7.72 8.30
N ARG A 158 -13.05 -8.49 7.74
CA ARG A 158 -14.13 -7.97 6.88
C ARG A 158 -15.03 -7.01 7.66
N ALA A 159 -15.34 -7.32 8.91
CA ALA A 159 -16.11 -6.48 9.81
C ALA A 159 -15.36 -5.20 10.22
N LEU A 160 -14.10 -5.28 10.64
CA LEU A 160 -13.27 -4.11 10.99
C LEU A 160 -13.19 -3.11 9.83
N ASP A 161 -12.82 -3.59 8.63
CA ASP A 161 -12.62 -2.73 7.47
C ASP A 161 -13.97 -2.16 6.96
N TYR A 162 -15.08 -2.90 7.11
CA TYR A 162 -16.44 -2.42 6.85
C TYR A 162 -16.88 -1.36 7.87
N LEU A 163 -16.81 -1.66 9.17
CA LEU A 163 -17.27 -0.80 10.27
C LEU A 163 -16.51 0.52 10.29
N PHE A 164 -15.18 0.48 10.08
CA PHE A 164 -14.38 1.69 9.93
C PHE A 164 -14.79 2.49 8.69
N GLY A 165 -14.84 1.83 7.52
CA GLY A 165 -15.11 2.48 6.24
C GLY A 165 -16.50 3.13 6.15
N PHE A 166 -17.55 2.41 6.51
CA PHE A 166 -18.94 2.88 6.39
C PHE A 166 -19.35 3.87 7.49
N THR A 167 -18.70 3.84 8.66
CA THR A 167 -19.00 4.78 9.76
C THR A 167 -18.21 6.08 9.62
N LEU A 168 -16.94 6.02 9.21
CA LEU A 168 -16.08 7.20 9.08
C LEU A 168 -16.34 7.98 7.78
N SER A 169 -16.66 7.33 6.66
CA SER A 169 -16.83 8.03 5.37
C SER A 169 -17.97 9.09 5.38
N PRO A 170 -19.16 8.83 5.96
CA PRO A 170 -20.20 9.85 6.08
C PRO A 170 -19.82 11.02 7.00
N LEU A 171 -19.00 10.78 8.04
CA LEU A 171 -18.43 11.85 8.85
C LEU A 171 -17.46 12.70 8.02
N LEU A 172 -16.54 12.05 7.30
CA LEU A 172 -15.57 12.72 6.43
C LEU A 172 -16.27 13.58 5.36
N TRP A 173 -17.30 13.09 4.68
CA TRP A 173 -18.03 13.89 3.68
C TRP A 173 -18.75 15.12 4.28
N ARG A 174 -19.09 15.07 5.57
CA ARG A 174 -19.77 16.16 6.30
C ARG A 174 -18.81 17.17 6.94
N LYS A 175 -17.62 16.74 7.38
CA LYS A 175 -16.62 17.59 8.07
C LYS A 175 -15.48 18.03 7.16
N LEU A 176 -15.07 17.18 6.22
CA LEU A 176 -14.15 17.46 5.12
C LEU A 176 -14.85 17.33 3.76
N PRO A 177 -15.60 18.36 3.30
CA PRO A 177 -16.08 18.43 1.92
C PRO A 177 -14.97 18.11 0.90
N GLY A 178 -15.29 17.27 -0.10
CA GLY A 178 -14.32 16.85 -1.12
C GLY A 178 -13.34 15.74 -0.71
N SER A 179 -13.41 15.23 0.52
CA SER A 179 -12.79 13.97 0.92
C SER A 179 -13.38 12.77 0.17
N ARG A 180 -12.62 11.68 0.07
CA ARG A 180 -13.13 10.34 -0.27
C ARG A 180 -13.15 9.46 0.98
N SER A 181 -13.57 8.21 0.85
CA SER A 181 -13.58 7.25 1.96
C SER A 181 -12.18 6.99 2.51
N ALA A 182 -12.07 6.89 3.83
CA ALA A 182 -10.91 6.35 4.53
C ALA A 182 -11.03 4.82 4.66
N GLY A 183 -9.92 4.16 5.01
CA GLY A 183 -9.85 2.74 5.35
C GLY A 183 -8.68 2.53 6.29
N ARG A 184 -8.85 1.74 7.35
CA ARG A 184 -7.93 1.65 8.50
C ARG A 184 -6.45 1.62 8.11
N VAL A 185 -6.02 0.55 7.46
CA VAL A 185 -4.63 0.37 6.99
C VAL A 185 -4.21 1.39 5.91
N GLN A 186 -5.17 1.86 5.11
CA GLN A 186 -4.92 2.83 4.02
C GLN A 186 -4.58 4.22 4.57
N SER A 187 -5.27 4.67 5.61
CA SER A 187 -4.99 5.96 6.27
C SER A 187 -3.59 6.00 6.87
N VAL A 188 -3.09 4.86 7.37
CA VAL A 188 -1.75 4.75 7.96
C VAL A 188 -0.66 4.69 6.90
N ALA A 189 -0.89 3.94 5.82
CA ALA A 189 0.00 3.95 4.65
C ALA A 189 0.09 5.33 3.98
N LEU A 190 -1.00 6.11 4.03
CA LEU A 190 -1.01 7.51 3.61
C LEU A 190 -0.23 8.41 4.59
N ARG A 191 -0.41 8.22 5.91
CA ARG A 191 0.31 8.95 6.95
C ARG A 191 1.82 8.84 6.78
N LEU A 192 2.36 7.64 6.53
CA LEU A 192 3.79 7.44 6.23
C LEU A 192 4.30 8.30 5.05
N VAL A 193 3.50 8.43 3.99
CA VAL A 193 3.86 9.27 2.81
C VAL A 193 3.77 10.77 3.14
N CYS A 194 2.76 11.19 3.91
CA CYS A 194 2.62 12.58 4.37
C CYS A 194 3.74 12.98 5.35
N GLU A 195 4.09 12.12 6.31
CA GLU A 195 5.18 12.37 7.26
C GLU A 195 6.55 12.44 6.57
N ARG A 196 6.82 11.57 5.58
CA ARG A 196 8.05 11.67 4.77
C ARG A 196 8.11 12.97 3.98
N GLU A 197 7.00 13.40 3.39
CA GLU A 197 7.01 14.66 2.64
C GLU A 197 7.17 15.87 3.57
N ALA A 198 6.56 15.84 4.76
CA ALA A 198 6.79 16.84 5.80
C ALA A 198 8.25 16.88 6.28
N GLN A 199 8.90 15.70 6.43
CA GLN A 199 10.34 15.59 6.73
C GLN A 199 11.23 16.20 5.62
N ILE A 200 10.79 16.14 4.36
CA ILE A 200 11.50 16.75 3.22
C ILE A 200 11.32 18.28 3.21
N GLU A 201 10.12 18.77 3.55
CA GLU A 201 9.77 20.19 3.53
C GLU A 201 10.46 21.01 4.62
N VAL A 202 10.65 20.45 5.81
CA VAL A 202 11.37 21.12 6.92
C VAL A 202 12.88 20.87 6.91
N PHE A 203 13.41 20.23 5.87
CA PHE A 203 14.82 19.85 5.80
C PHE A 203 15.71 21.01 5.37
N THR A 204 16.36 21.65 6.34
CA THR A 204 17.47 22.57 6.07
C THR A 204 18.69 21.77 5.60
N ARG A 205 19.19 22.04 4.39
CA ARG A 205 20.47 21.49 3.93
C ARG A 205 21.61 22.10 4.74
N GLN A 206 22.42 21.25 5.35
CA GLN A 206 23.70 21.65 5.95
C GLN A 206 24.79 21.49 4.90
N GLU A 207 25.68 22.48 4.81
CA GLU A 207 26.93 22.35 4.06
C GLU A 207 27.90 21.47 4.84
N TYR A 208 28.64 20.61 4.14
CA TYR A 208 29.77 19.91 4.71
C TYR A 208 30.85 19.63 3.68
N TRP A 209 32.06 19.43 4.15
CA TRP A 209 33.24 19.20 3.33
C TRP A 209 33.83 17.82 3.60
N SER A 210 34.38 17.20 2.55
CA SER A 210 35.26 16.05 2.68
C SER A 210 36.59 16.32 1.99
N VAL A 211 37.67 15.87 2.60
CA VAL A 211 39.02 16.02 2.06
C VAL A 211 39.49 14.66 1.55
N THR A 212 39.75 14.55 0.26
CA THR A 212 40.40 13.39 -0.37
C THR A 212 41.84 13.74 -0.74
N ALA A 213 42.74 12.76 -0.68
CA ALA A 213 44.16 12.92 -0.97
C ALA A 213 44.62 11.82 -1.93
N GLN A 214 45.31 12.20 -3.00
CA GLN A 214 46.01 11.26 -3.88
C GLN A 214 47.42 11.06 -3.35
N LEU A 215 47.74 9.82 -3.00
CA LEU A 215 48.98 9.40 -2.36
C LEU A 215 49.76 8.45 -3.26
N GLN A 216 51.08 8.39 -3.08
CA GLN A 216 51.96 7.48 -3.81
C GLN A 216 53.10 7.00 -2.90
N SER A 217 53.36 5.69 -2.84
CA SER A 217 54.59 5.17 -2.24
C SER A 217 55.78 5.38 -3.20
N GLU A 218 57.02 5.50 -2.68
CA GLU A 218 58.19 6.02 -3.41
C GLU A 218 58.43 5.49 -4.84
N LYS A 219 58.04 4.24 -5.12
CA LYS A 219 58.17 3.56 -6.43
C LYS A 219 56.89 2.84 -6.85
N GLY A 220 55.77 3.13 -6.18
CA GLY A 220 54.51 2.39 -6.34
C GLY A 220 53.46 3.12 -7.18
N PRO A 221 52.37 2.42 -7.54
CA PRO A 221 51.16 3.03 -8.06
C PRO A 221 50.50 4.00 -7.06
N GLN A 222 49.65 4.87 -7.57
CA GLN A 222 48.90 5.87 -6.81
C GLN A 222 47.68 5.24 -6.11
N PHE A 223 47.26 5.80 -4.98
CA PHE A 223 46.03 5.42 -4.29
C PHE A 223 45.38 6.63 -3.61
N GLU A 224 44.05 6.65 -3.62
CA GLU A 224 43.25 7.66 -2.92
C GLU A 224 43.02 7.28 -1.45
N ALA A 225 43.03 8.28 -0.56
CA ALA A 225 42.59 8.17 0.83
C ALA A 225 41.71 9.37 1.24
N ARG A 226 40.65 9.11 2.03
CA ARG A 226 39.72 10.14 2.54
C ARG A 226 40.05 10.46 4.00
N LEU A 227 39.96 11.73 4.39
CA LEU A 227 40.21 12.17 5.76
C LEU A 227 39.14 11.66 6.72
N VAL A 228 39.59 11.00 7.80
CA VAL A 228 38.76 10.38 8.86
C VAL A 228 39.43 10.58 10.23
N ALA A 229 39.54 11.84 10.65
CA ALA A 229 40.22 12.27 11.88
C ALA A 229 39.86 11.43 13.13
N GLY A 230 40.84 11.25 14.02
CA GLY A 230 40.82 10.27 15.11
C GLY A 230 39.56 10.30 15.99
N LYS A 231 38.61 9.39 15.71
CA LYS A 231 37.31 9.22 16.39
C LYS A 231 36.33 10.40 16.33
N SER A 232 36.66 11.53 15.70
CA SER A 232 35.79 12.73 15.71
C SER A 232 35.95 13.61 14.48
N ILE A 233 35.52 13.11 13.32
CA ILE A 233 34.75 13.97 12.40
C ILE A 233 33.28 13.81 12.80
N PRO A 234 32.49 14.90 12.90
CA PRO A 234 31.03 14.80 13.03
C PRO A 234 30.42 13.87 11.97
N GLN A 235 29.29 13.22 12.28
CA GLN A 235 28.57 12.41 11.29
C GLN A 235 28.14 13.25 10.06
N GLU A 236 28.01 14.57 10.24
CA GLU A 236 27.65 15.54 9.20
C GLU A 236 28.85 15.95 8.32
N GLY A 237 30.10 15.70 8.71
CA GLY A 237 31.31 16.06 7.95
C GLY A 237 32.18 17.16 8.60
N LEU A 238 33.01 17.83 7.79
CA LEU A 238 33.80 19.01 8.20
C LEU A 238 33.12 20.31 7.75
N ASP A 239 33.38 21.41 8.44
CA ASP A 239 33.10 22.75 7.91
C ASP A 239 34.22 23.23 6.94
N GLN A 240 34.01 24.38 6.31
CA GLN A 240 34.93 24.94 5.31
C GLN A 240 36.31 25.32 5.90
N GLU A 241 36.35 25.86 7.12
CA GLU A 241 37.60 26.30 7.77
C GLU A 241 38.43 25.08 8.23
N ALA A 242 37.76 24.08 8.80
CA ALA A 242 38.36 22.80 9.17
C ALA A 242 38.89 22.04 7.93
N ALA A 243 38.16 22.07 6.81
CA ALA A 243 38.60 21.47 5.56
C ALA A 243 39.82 22.22 4.97
N ALA A 244 39.78 23.55 4.90
CA ALA A 244 40.92 24.35 4.43
C ALA A 244 42.17 24.14 5.31
N SER A 245 42.00 24.18 6.63
CA SER A 245 43.10 23.95 7.57
C SER A 245 43.66 22.52 7.49
N ALA A 246 42.82 21.52 7.17
CA ALA A 246 43.30 20.17 6.91
C ALA A 246 44.09 20.06 5.59
N VAL A 247 43.70 20.78 4.54
CA VAL A 247 44.46 20.85 3.27
C VAL A 247 45.85 21.44 3.50
N GLU A 248 45.95 22.59 4.18
CA GLU A 248 47.23 23.25 4.48
C GLU A 248 48.15 22.36 5.33
N LYS A 249 47.59 21.69 6.35
CA LYS A 249 48.34 20.77 7.21
C LYS A 249 48.83 19.54 6.44
N LEU A 250 47.98 18.90 5.65
CA LEU A 250 48.39 17.76 4.82
C LEU A 250 49.50 18.14 3.81
N GLN A 251 49.48 19.35 3.27
CA GLN A 251 50.53 19.85 2.35
C GLN A 251 51.86 20.18 3.04
N SER A 252 51.88 20.35 4.37
CA SER A 252 53.07 20.78 5.12
C SER A 252 53.72 19.69 5.99
N VAL A 253 53.11 18.50 6.10
CA VAL A 253 53.63 17.38 6.92
C VAL A 253 54.14 16.19 6.08
N PRO A 254 55.20 15.49 6.54
CA PRO A 254 55.61 14.21 5.95
C PRO A 254 54.66 13.08 6.38
N LEU A 255 54.01 12.45 5.39
CA LEU A 255 53.03 11.38 5.60
C LEU A 255 53.66 9.98 5.57
N GLN A 256 53.16 9.08 6.43
CA GLN A 256 53.54 7.67 6.46
C GLN A 256 52.33 6.76 6.74
N VAL A 257 52.44 5.48 6.39
CA VAL A 257 51.44 4.46 6.70
C VAL A 257 51.48 4.15 8.20
N ALA A 258 50.58 4.79 8.96
CA ALA A 258 50.46 4.64 10.41
C ALA A 258 49.96 3.25 10.82
N SER A 259 49.02 2.68 10.06
CA SER A 259 48.63 1.26 10.21
C SER A 259 48.13 0.65 8.90
N LEU A 260 48.28 -0.67 8.76
CA LEU A 260 47.67 -1.44 7.69
C LEU A 260 46.84 -2.57 8.33
N SER A 261 45.59 -2.70 7.92
CA SER A 261 44.70 -3.76 8.42
C SER A 261 44.07 -4.56 7.28
N GLN A 262 44.20 -5.88 7.37
CA GLN A 262 43.62 -6.83 6.42
C GLN A 262 42.61 -7.71 7.16
N LYS A 263 41.35 -7.71 6.71
CA LYS A 263 40.25 -8.42 7.37
C LYS A 263 39.44 -9.21 6.35
N THR A 264 39.10 -10.46 6.67
CA THR A 264 38.18 -11.26 5.87
C THR A 264 36.75 -11.07 6.39
N VAL A 265 35.98 -10.21 5.72
CA VAL A 265 34.58 -9.94 6.07
C VAL A 265 33.70 -11.04 5.47
N THR A 266 32.82 -11.63 6.27
CA THR A 266 31.92 -12.70 5.82
C THR A 266 30.50 -12.17 5.62
N ARG A 267 29.99 -12.21 4.39
CA ARG A 267 28.62 -11.78 4.07
C ARG A 267 27.74 -13.02 3.91
N ASN A 268 26.70 -13.12 4.73
CA ASN A 268 25.76 -14.25 4.69
C ASN A 268 24.73 -14.08 3.55
N PRO A 269 24.27 -15.17 2.91
CA PRO A 269 23.12 -15.11 2.02
C PRO A 269 21.88 -14.62 2.76
N GLN A 270 21.05 -13.86 2.04
CA GLN A 270 19.75 -13.45 2.56
C GLN A 270 18.75 -14.62 2.53
N PRO A 271 17.68 -14.59 3.35
CA PRO A 271 16.62 -15.61 3.36
C PRO A 271 15.97 -15.80 1.97
N PRO A 272 15.31 -16.95 1.71
CA PRO A 272 14.43 -17.09 0.54
C PRO A 272 13.30 -16.04 0.58
N PHE A 273 12.62 -15.82 -0.55
CA PHE A 273 11.66 -14.71 -0.65
C PHE A 273 10.39 -14.93 0.17
N ILE A 274 9.96 -13.88 0.84
CA ILE A 274 8.56 -13.63 1.24
C ILE A 274 7.97 -12.51 0.37
N THR A 275 6.65 -12.38 0.36
CA THR A 275 5.90 -11.50 -0.56
C THR A 275 6.42 -10.06 -0.61
N SER A 276 6.72 -9.48 0.55
CA SER A 276 7.32 -8.16 0.73
C SER A 276 8.70 -8.05 0.06
N THR A 277 9.62 -8.94 0.41
CA THR A 277 10.99 -8.98 -0.14
C THR A 277 11.02 -9.25 -1.64
N LEU A 278 10.09 -10.07 -2.17
CA LEU A 278 9.93 -10.28 -3.61
C LEU A 278 9.46 -9.00 -4.31
N GLN A 279 8.47 -8.28 -3.75
CA GLN A 279 8.02 -7.00 -4.29
C GLN A 279 9.14 -5.95 -4.27
N GLN A 280 9.97 -5.93 -3.21
CA GLN A 280 11.14 -5.05 -3.09
C GLN A 280 12.20 -5.36 -4.16
N ASP A 281 12.73 -6.59 -4.22
CA ASP A 281 13.80 -6.94 -5.16
C ASP A 281 13.32 -6.97 -6.62
N ALA A 282 12.07 -7.31 -6.90
CA ALA A 282 11.51 -7.19 -8.25
C ALA A 282 11.42 -5.71 -8.70
N SER A 283 11.19 -4.77 -7.77
CA SER A 283 11.20 -3.34 -8.10
C SER A 283 12.61 -2.80 -8.29
N VAL A 284 13.55 -3.17 -7.41
CA VAL A 284 14.95 -2.74 -7.48
C VAL A 284 15.66 -3.35 -8.69
N LYS A 285 15.61 -4.68 -8.85
CA LYS A 285 16.35 -5.40 -9.90
C LYS A 285 15.64 -5.41 -11.25
N LEU A 286 14.32 -5.65 -11.29
CA LEU A 286 13.57 -5.80 -12.55
C LEU A 286 12.74 -4.58 -12.96
N GLY A 287 12.54 -3.61 -12.07
CA GLY A 287 11.72 -2.42 -12.30
C GLY A 287 10.20 -2.64 -12.16
N TYR A 288 9.76 -3.77 -11.60
CA TYR A 288 8.34 -4.10 -11.49
C TYR A 288 7.70 -3.45 -10.26
N ASN A 289 6.50 -2.90 -10.42
CA ASN A 289 5.69 -2.42 -9.29
C ASN A 289 5.07 -3.64 -8.56
N PRO A 290 4.70 -3.49 -7.27
CA PRO A 290 4.10 -4.58 -6.48
C PRO A 290 2.92 -5.30 -7.14
N SER A 291 2.03 -4.59 -7.85
CA SER A 291 0.87 -5.22 -8.53
C SER A 291 1.31 -6.10 -9.69
N THR A 292 2.25 -5.63 -10.52
CA THR A 292 2.83 -6.42 -11.62
C THR A 292 3.60 -7.64 -11.09
N SER A 293 4.40 -7.47 -10.04
CA SER A 293 5.13 -8.57 -9.40
C SER A 293 4.17 -9.67 -8.90
N MET A 294 3.07 -9.30 -8.23
CA MET A 294 2.08 -10.28 -7.76
C MET A 294 1.29 -10.93 -8.89
N GLN A 295 0.95 -10.19 -9.96
CA GLN A 295 0.26 -10.76 -11.12
C GLN A 295 1.13 -11.81 -11.84
N LEU A 296 2.43 -11.55 -12.01
CA LEU A 296 3.38 -12.48 -12.61
C LEU A 296 3.66 -13.68 -11.69
N ALA A 297 3.73 -13.46 -10.37
CA ALA A 297 3.89 -14.54 -9.40
C ALA A 297 2.67 -15.47 -9.35
N GLN A 298 1.44 -14.95 -9.42
CA GLN A 298 0.22 -15.77 -9.59
C GLN A 298 0.32 -16.65 -10.85
N GLN A 299 0.77 -16.10 -11.98
CA GLN A 299 0.95 -16.87 -13.22
C GLN A 299 2.02 -17.96 -13.11
N LEU A 300 3.09 -17.74 -12.36
CA LEU A 300 4.10 -18.78 -12.07
C LEU A 300 3.56 -19.86 -11.13
N TYR A 301 2.76 -19.50 -10.11
CA TYR A 301 2.14 -20.44 -9.18
C TYR A 301 1.06 -21.31 -9.85
N GLU A 302 0.16 -20.70 -10.65
CA GLU A 302 -0.93 -21.40 -11.35
C GLU A 302 -0.48 -22.31 -12.51
N GLY A 303 0.76 -22.17 -12.99
CA GLY A 303 1.34 -22.99 -14.05
C GLY A 303 1.11 -22.42 -15.46
N PRO A 304 2.08 -21.67 -16.03
CA PRO A 304 1.94 -21.14 -17.39
C PRO A 304 1.94 -22.26 -18.44
N GLU A 305 1.35 -22.06 -19.61
CA GLU A 305 1.29 -23.12 -20.62
C GLU A 305 2.69 -23.57 -21.12
N ALA A 306 3.71 -22.72 -20.95
CA ALA A 306 5.12 -23.04 -21.22
C ALA A 306 5.77 -24.03 -20.22
N SER A 307 5.21 -24.27 -19.04
CA SER A 307 5.69 -25.31 -18.10
C SER A 307 4.96 -26.65 -18.29
N GLY A 308 4.25 -26.83 -19.41
CA GLY A 308 3.19 -27.82 -19.56
C GLY A 308 1.92 -27.49 -18.74
N GLY A 309 2.04 -26.61 -17.74
CA GLY A 309 0.98 -26.27 -16.80
C GLY A 309 1.25 -26.65 -15.35
N GLU A 310 2.43 -27.17 -15.02
CA GLU A 310 2.83 -27.28 -13.62
C GLU A 310 3.18 -25.89 -13.05
N GLY A 311 2.78 -25.64 -11.81
CA GLY A 311 3.24 -24.50 -11.04
C GLY A 311 4.78 -24.49 -11.00
N MET A 312 5.38 -23.35 -11.33
CA MET A 312 6.82 -23.15 -11.37
C MET A 312 7.37 -22.63 -10.03
N ILE A 313 6.53 -22.02 -9.19
CA ILE A 313 6.89 -21.53 -7.85
C ILE A 313 5.86 -21.95 -6.79
N THR A 314 6.27 -21.93 -5.52
CA THR A 314 5.38 -22.00 -4.37
C THR A 314 4.53 -20.74 -4.20
N TYR A 315 3.52 -20.82 -3.34
CA TYR A 315 2.48 -19.81 -3.15
C TYR A 315 3.06 -18.42 -2.81
N MET A 316 2.67 -17.42 -3.60
CA MET A 316 3.31 -16.10 -3.60
C MET A 316 2.81 -15.13 -2.51
N ARG A 317 1.79 -15.50 -1.71
CA ARG A 317 1.35 -14.76 -0.52
C ARG A 317 1.82 -15.53 0.72
N THR A 318 2.95 -15.11 1.28
CA THR A 318 3.62 -15.77 2.39
C THR A 318 4.54 -14.77 3.10
N ASP A 319 4.54 -14.87 4.43
CA ASP A 319 5.48 -14.25 5.38
C ASP A 319 6.41 -15.31 6.02
N GLY A 320 6.28 -16.58 5.63
CA GLY A 320 7.12 -17.70 6.04
C GLY A 320 8.47 -17.72 5.33
N LEU A 321 9.56 -17.84 6.12
CA LEU A 321 10.94 -17.95 5.61
C LEU A 321 11.43 -19.42 5.51
N GLN A 322 10.63 -20.35 6.01
CA GLN A 322 10.87 -21.79 5.99
C GLN A 322 10.74 -22.39 4.57
N MET A 323 11.48 -23.47 4.33
CA MET A 323 11.34 -24.35 3.17
C MET A 323 11.28 -25.81 3.66
N SER A 324 10.64 -26.70 2.90
CA SER A 324 10.53 -28.11 3.25
C SER A 324 11.91 -28.79 3.28
N ALA A 325 12.04 -29.90 4.00
CA ALA A 325 13.31 -30.64 4.08
C ALA A 325 13.74 -31.16 2.70
N GLU A 326 12.76 -31.59 1.90
CA GLU A 326 12.90 -32.07 0.53
C GLU A 326 13.40 -30.95 -0.39
N ALA A 327 12.75 -29.78 -0.37
CA ALA A 327 13.15 -28.63 -1.17
C ALA A 327 14.54 -28.09 -0.77
N VAL A 328 14.86 -28.08 0.53
CA VAL A 328 16.19 -27.71 1.03
C VAL A 328 17.26 -28.66 0.52
N GLN A 329 16.99 -29.97 0.46
CA GLN A 329 17.93 -30.95 -0.11
C GLN A 329 18.02 -30.86 -1.64
N GLU A 330 16.91 -30.67 -2.36
CA GLU A 330 16.93 -30.49 -3.82
C GLU A 330 17.76 -29.26 -4.22
N ILE A 331 17.56 -28.14 -3.52
CA ILE A 331 18.35 -26.91 -3.70
C ILE A 331 19.84 -27.19 -3.41
N ARG A 332 20.16 -27.94 -2.35
CA ARG A 332 21.56 -28.25 -2.00
C ARG A 332 22.24 -29.15 -3.03
N SER A 333 21.54 -30.18 -3.55
CA SER A 333 22.04 -30.99 -4.66
C SER A 333 22.28 -30.13 -5.90
N ALA A 334 21.31 -29.28 -6.28
CA ALA A 334 21.48 -28.36 -7.41
C ALA A 334 22.68 -27.42 -7.23
N VAL A 335 22.93 -26.87 -6.03
CA VAL A 335 24.15 -26.07 -5.75
C VAL A 335 25.41 -26.90 -5.94
N GLN A 336 25.44 -28.15 -5.47
CA GLN A 336 26.59 -29.03 -5.64
C GLN A 336 26.87 -29.34 -7.11
N ASP A 337 25.83 -29.62 -7.89
CA ASP A 337 25.94 -30.02 -9.30
C ASP A 337 26.31 -28.83 -10.21
N MET A 338 25.91 -27.61 -9.84
CA MET A 338 26.18 -26.38 -10.63
C MET A 338 27.47 -25.65 -10.22
N HIS A 339 27.86 -25.70 -8.94
CA HIS A 339 28.95 -24.90 -8.38
C HIS A 339 30.00 -25.70 -7.60
N GLY A 340 29.74 -26.98 -7.30
CA GLY A 340 30.65 -27.82 -6.52
C GLY A 340 30.47 -27.70 -5.00
N LYS A 341 31.07 -28.67 -4.29
CA LYS A 341 30.89 -28.89 -2.84
C LYS A 341 31.34 -27.70 -1.97
N GLU A 342 32.28 -26.89 -2.44
CA GLU A 342 32.77 -25.70 -1.72
C GLU A 342 31.74 -24.57 -1.61
N TYR A 343 30.73 -24.55 -2.50
CA TYR A 343 29.61 -23.61 -2.42
C TYR A 343 28.48 -24.08 -1.50
N LEU A 344 28.60 -25.26 -0.87
CA LEU A 344 27.67 -25.73 0.15
C LEU A 344 28.16 -25.44 1.58
N PRO A 345 27.31 -24.89 2.46
CA PRO A 345 27.56 -24.91 3.90
C PRO A 345 27.39 -26.34 4.42
N ALA A 346 28.23 -26.74 5.38
CA ALA A 346 28.26 -28.09 5.95
C ALA A 346 26.91 -28.55 6.52
N GLN A 347 26.12 -27.61 7.06
CA GLN A 347 24.74 -27.84 7.48
C GLN A 347 23.76 -27.00 6.63
N PRO A 348 22.50 -27.43 6.45
CA PRO A 348 21.47 -26.63 5.80
C PRO A 348 21.22 -25.30 6.52
N ARG A 349 20.83 -24.26 5.79
CA ARG A 349 20.49 -22.94 6.37
C ARG A 349 19.01 -22.87 6.69
N ILE A 350 18.69 -22.86 7.98
CA ILE A 350 17.32 -22.70 8.48
C ILE A 350 17.07 -21.23 8.79
N TYR A 351 16.13 -20.63 8.06
CA TYR A 351 15.62 -19.28 8.35
C TYR A 351 14.31 -19.38 9.16
N LYS A 352 14.05 -18.39 10.00
CA LYS A 352 12.84 -18.30 10.83
C LYS A 352 12.30 -16.87 10.78
N SER A 353 10.98 -16.73 10.72
CA SER A 353 10.29 -15.45 10.86
C SER A 353 10.50 -14.84 12.26
N LYS A 354 10.31 -13.53 12.38
CA LYS A 354 10.27 -12.82 13.69
C LYS A 354 8.85 -12.77 14.29
N ALA A 355 7.82 -12.82 13.45
CA ALA A 355 6.42 -12.88 13.89
C ALA A 355 6.16 -14.19 14.64
N LYS A 356 5.49 -14.12 15.79
CA LYS A 356 5.08 -15.31 16.55
C LYS A 356 4.07 -16.14 15.76
N ASN A 357 3.09 -15.45 15.19
CA ASN A 357 2.05 -16.01 14.33
C ASN A 357 2.21 -15.38 12.94
N ALA A 358 3.21 -15.82 12.18
CA ALA A 358 3.17 -15.64 10.72
C ALA A 358 1.84 -16.24 10.21
N GLN A 359 1.09 -15.52 9.36
CA GLN A 359 -0.37 -15.73 9.21
C GLN A 359 -0.75 -17.17 8.84
N GLU A 360 0.13 -17.87 8.14
CA GLU A 360 0.01 -19.28 7.86
C GLU A 360 1.37 -19.99 8.06
N ALA A 361 1.35 -21.31 8.27
CA ALA A 361 2.55 -22.16 8.25
C ALA A 361 3.08 -22.37 6.80
N HIS A 362 3.08 -21.31 6.00
CA HIS A 362 3.39 -21.33 4.58
C HIS A 362 4.89 -21.40 4.31
N GLU A 363 5.21 -21.93 3.13
CA GLU A 363 6.57 -21.99 2.63
C GLU A 363 7.01 -20.64 2.06
N ALA A 364 8.31 -20.38 2.02
CA ALA A 364 8.88 -19.27 1.29
C ALA A 364 8.67 -19.43 -0.23
N ILE A 365 8.70 -18.31 -0.96
CA ILE A 365 8.58 -18.27 -2.42
C ILE A 365 9.89 -18.80 -3.03
N ARG A 366 9.83 -20.03 -3.53
CA ARG A 366 10.92 -20.81 -4.15
C ARG A 366 10.44 -21.41 -5.48
N PRO A 367 11.33 -21.89 -6.37
CA PRO A 367 10.92 -22.77 -7.47
C PRO A 367 10.33 -24.09 -6.93
N THR A 368 9.38 -24.68 -7.67
CA THR A 368 8.84 -26.02 -7.39
C THR A 368 9.82 -27.15 -7.68
N LYS A 369 10.75 -26.91 -8.61
CA LYS A 369 11.84 -27.81 -9.00
C LYS A 369 13.12 -26.98 -9.07
N ALA A 370 14.00 -27.09 -8.07
CA ALA A 370 15.28 -26.38 -8.03
C ALA A 370 16.20 -26.76 -9.21
N ALA A 371 16.15 -28.01 -9.68
CA ALA A 371 16.90 -28.48 -10.85
C ALA A 371 16.47 -27.82 -12.18
N LEU A 372 15.29 -27.16 -12.23
CA LEU A 372 14.81 -26.43 -13.40
C LEU A 372 15.49 -25.06 -13.52
N LEU A 373 16.75 -25.07 -13.97
CA LEU A 373 17.51 -23.88 -14.37
C LEU A 373 16.65 -22.93 -15.24
N PRO A 374 16.64 -21.60 -15.00
CA PRO A 374 15.86 -20.65 -15.78
C PRO A 374 16.07 -20.77 -17.29
N GLN A 375 17.32 -20.97 -17.72
CA GLN A 375 17.72 -21.14 -19.12
C GLN A 375 17.19 -22.43 -19.78
N LYS A 376 16.75 -23.42 -18.97
CA LYS A 376 16.12 -24.67 -19.43
C LYS A 376 14.58 -24.61 -19.42
N THR A 377 13.98 -23.49 -18.98
CA THR A 377 12.53 -23.29 -19.08
C THR A 377 12.14 -22.90 -20.52
N ALA A 378 10.93 -23.25 -20.96
CA ALA A 378 10.38 -22.73 -22.22
C ALA A 378 9.82 -21.29 -22.09
N LEU A 379 10.11 -20.58 -20.99
CA LEU A 379 9.77 -19.16 -20.85
C LEU A 379 10.72 -18.33 -21.70
N GLN A 380 10.16 -17.45 -22.55
CA GLN A 380 10.96 -16.57 -23.40
C GLN A 380 11.87 -15.65 -22.56
N PRO A 381 13.22 -15.63 -22.75
CA PRO A 381 14.13 -14.87 -21.88
C PRO A 381 13.89 -13.36 -21.81
N ALA A 382 13.30 -12.78 -22.86
CA ALA A 382 12.89 -11.37 -22.88
C ALA A 382 11.63 -11.08 -22.04
N SER A 383 10.83 -12.09 -21.69
CA SER A 383 9.54 -11.94 -20.99
C SER A 383 9.71 -11.53 -19.52
N GLN A 384 8.71 -10.81 -19.00
CA GLN A 384 8.67 -10.46 -17.58
C GLN A 384 8.52 -11.70 -16.67
N LEU A 385 7.85 -12.74 -17.18
CA LEU A 385 7.62 -13.99 -16.47
C LEU A 385 8.92 -14.79 -16.26
N TYR A 386 9.75 -14.91 -17.31
CA TYR A 386 11.10 -15.48 -17.20
C TYR A 386 11.95 -14.71 -16.18
N ARG A 387 11.96 -13.37 -16.27
CA ARG A 387 12.79 -12.52 -15.40
C ARG A 387 12.40 -12.63 -13.92
N LEU A 388 11.11 -12.75 -13.61
CA LEU A 388 10.65 -12.98 -12.24
C LEU A 388 10.97 -14.40 -11.76
N TYR A 389 10.80 -15.42 -12.61
CA TYR A 389 11.19 -16.79 -12.27
C TYR A 389 12.70 -16.89 -11.97
N ALA A 390 13.54 -16.32 -12.84
CA ALA A 390 14.99 -16.30 -12.66
C ALA A 390 15.40 -15.58 -11.36
N LEU A 391 14.71 -14.50 -10.99
CA LEU A 391 14.92 -13.81 -9.72
C LEU A 391 14.59 -14.70 -8.50
N ILE A 392 13.43 -15.38 -8.53
CA ILE A 392 12.97 -16.28 -7.46
C ILE A 392 13.91 -17.49 -7.33
N TRP A 393 14.23 -18.14 -8.45
CA TRP A 393 15.18 -19.25 -8.50
C TRP A 393 16.54 -18.84 -7.93
N ALA A 394 17.14 -17.76 -8.43
CA ALA A 394 18.45 -17.31 -7.99
C ALA A 394 18.49 -16.98 -6.49
N ARG A 395 17.40 -16.41 -5.95
CA ARG A 395 17.27 -16.12 -4.51
C ARG A 395 17.15 -17.39 -3.66
N ALA A 396 16.33 -18.34 -4.08
CA ALA A 396 16.13 -19.60 -3.35
C ALA A 396 17.42 -20.44 -3.33
N ILE A 397 18.10 -20.58 -4.48
CA ILE A 397 19.41 -21.25 -4.59
C ILE A 397 20.43 -20.56 -3.68
N ALA A 398 20.61 -19.24 -3.80
CA ALA A 398 21.54 -18.48 -2.98
C ALA A 398 21.28 -18.61 -1.47
N SER A 399 20.02 -18.75 -1.05
CA SER A 399 19.67 -18.89 0.37
C SER A 399 20.29 -20.11 1.06
N GLN A 400 20.69 -21.15 0.31
CA GLN A 400 21.37 -22.35 0.83
C GLN A 400 22.86 -22.42 0.54
N MET A 401 23.44 -21.42 -0.15
CA MET A 401 24.87 -21.42 -0.53
C MET A 401 25.79 -20.98 0.61
N ALA A 402 27.09 -21.23 0.45
CA ALA A 402 28.14 -20.76 1.34
C ALA A 402 28.20 -19.21 1.40
N SER A 403 28.62 -18.67 2.53
CA SER A 403 28.75 -17.22 2.73
C SER A 403 29.87 -16.67 1.85
N ALA A 404 29.68 -15.48 1.31
CA ALA A 404 30.75 -14.79 0.59
C ALA A 404 31.85 -14.38 1.58
N LYS A 405 33.11 -14.52 1.17
CA LYS A 405 34.28 -14.02 1.92
C LYS A 405 34.88 -12.88 1.11
N LEU A 406 34.79 -11.67 1.67
CA LEU A 406 35.35 -10.46 1.09
C LEU A 406 36.70 -10.17 1.77
N LEU A 407 37.71 -9.79 0.99
CA LEU A 407 38.97 -9.30 1.52
C LEU A 407 38.89 -7.77 1.60
N GLN A 408 38.76 -7.24 2.80
CA GLN A 408 38.86 -5.82 3.07
C GLN A 408 40.31 -5.50 3.46
N VAL A 409 40.89 -4.53 2.76
CA VAL A 409 42.23 -3.99 3.05
C VAL A 409 42.03 -2.51 3.33
N SER A 410 42.51 -2.03 4.47
CA SER A 410 42.44 -0.62 4.83
C SER A 410 43.80 -0.14 5.35
N ALA A 411 44.30 0.93 4.75
CA ALA A 411 45.53 1.59 5.12
C ALA A 411 45.20 2.95 5.73
N ASP A 412 45.69 3.17 6.94
CA ASP A 412 45.64 4.44 7.64
C ASP A 412 46.99 5.14 7.46
N VAL A 413 46.94 6.34 6.89
CA VAL A 413 48.09 7.23 6.68
C VAL A 413 47.95 8.43 7.61
N ALA A 414 49.03 8.77 8.31
CA ALA A 414 49.09 9.91 9.22
C ALA A 414 50.41 10.66 9.07
N ASP A 415 50.51 11.80 9.73
CA ASP A 415 51.77 12.49 9.95
C ASP A 415 52.74 11.63 10.80
N SER A 416 54.03 11.71 10.48
CA SER A 416 55.10 11.08 11.28
C SER A 416 55.32 11.71 12.67
N SER A 417 54.89 12.96 12.88
CA SER A 417 54.98 13.69 14.17
C SER A 417 53.68 13.73 15.01
N ASP A 418 52.72 12.86 14.70
CA ASP A 418 51.46 12.65 15.47
C ASP A 418 50.55 13.88 15.61
N LEU A 419 50.48 14.73 14.57
CA LEU A 419 49.63 15.94 14.56
C LEU A 419 48.10 15.68 14.49
N GLY A 420 47.61 14.47 14.76
CA GLY A 420 46.20 14.16 15.00
C GLY A 420 45.30 13.92 13.76
N PHE A 421 45.84 14.05 12.54
CA PHE A 421 45.10 13.81 11.29
C PHE A 421 45.30 12.38 10.77
N LEU A 422 44.24 11.78 10.22
CA LEU A 422 44.22 10.39 9.77
C LEU A 422 43.50 10.27 8.41
N LEU A 423 44.26 10.01 7.35
CA LEU A 423 43.74 9.64 6.03
C LEU A 423 43.52 8.13 5.98
N ARG A 424 42.37 7.66 5.49
CA ARG A 424 42.08 6.23 5.30
C ARG A 424 41.80 5.91 3.84
N SER A 425 42.53 4.94 3.31
CA SER A 425 42.13 4.20 2.12
C SER A 425 41.48 2.88 2.52
N THR A 426 40.47 2.42 1.78
CA THR A 426 39.80 1.12 2.02
C THR A 426 39.35 0.51 0.71
N SER A 427 39.85 -0.69 0.40
CA SER A 427 39.47 -1.45 -0.80
C SER A 427 38.90 -2.82 -0.40
N THR A 428 37.86 -3.28 -1.11
CA THR A 428 37.15 -4.53 -0.81
C THR A 428 36.95 -5.38 -2.06
N SER A 429 37.51 -6.59 -2.07
CA SER A 429 37.39 -7.55 -3.18
C SER A 429 36.81 -8.89 -2.73
N VAL A 430 36.51 -9.77 -3.69
CA VAL A 430 35.90 -11.08 -3.43
C VAL A 430 36.98 -12.16 -3.34
N LYS A 431 37.29 -12.62 -2.11
CA LYS A 431 38.17 -13.77 -1.88
C LYS A 431 37.47 -15.11 -2.13
N PHE A 432 36.15 -15.16 -1.94
CA PHE A 432 35.29 -16.27 -2.35
C PHE A 432 33.85 -15.74 -2.55
N PRO A 433 33.22 -15.92 -3.71
CA PRO A 433 31.91 -15.31 -3.99
C PRO A 433 30.77 -15.98 -3.22
N GLY A 434 30.85 -17.30 -2.97
CA GLY A 434 29.75 -18.04 -2.36
C GLY A 434 28.41 -17.75 -3.07
N TYR A 435 27.39 -17.40 -2.29
CA TYR A 435 26.06 -17.05 -2.82
C TYR A 435 26.04 -15.89 -3.84
N LEU A 436 27.05 -15.01 -3.87
CA LEU A 436 27.12 -13.89 -4.82
C LEU A 436 27.31 -14.34 -6.27
N ALA A 437 27.77 -15.58 -6.50
CA ALA A 437 27.88 -16.16 -7.84
C ALA A 437 26.50 -16.35 -8.51
N VAL A 438 25.43 -16.50 -7.72
CA VAL A 438 24.05 -16.68 -8.20
C VAL A 438 23.18 -15.45 -7.90
N TYR A 439 23.37 -14.79 -6.76
CA TYR A 439 22.57 -13.63 -6.35
C TYR A 439 23.42 -12.39 -6.03
N PRO A 440 24.08 -11.79 -7.04
CA PRO A 440 24.84 -10.56 -6.84
C PRO A 440 23.93 -9.39 -6.43
N PRO A 441 24.46 -8.38 -5.70
CA PRO A 441 23.78 -7.10 -5.53
C PRO A 441 23.57 -6.45 -6.90
N LYS A 442 22.54 -5.61 -7.02
CA LYS A 442 22.40 -4.78 -8.23
C LYS A 442 23.47 -3.69 -8.17
N ARG A 443 24.32 -3.58 -9.20
CA ARG A 443 25.17 -2.39 -9.36
C ARG A 443 24.27 -1.14 -9.51
N PRO A 444 24.57 -0.01 -8.85
CA PRO A 444 23.90 1.25 -9.13
C PRO A 444 24.19 1.70 -10.58
N SER A 445 23.38 2.63 -11.09
CA SER A 445 23.44 3.09 -12.48
C SER A 445 22.99 4.54 -12.58
N GLY A 446 23.83 5.40 -13.18
CA GLY A 446 23.65 6.85 -13.14
C GLY A 446 24.16 7.46 -11.83
N GLU A 447 23.74 8.68 -11.53
CA GLU A 447 24.20 9.52 -10.39
C GLU A 447 24.13 8.81 -9.02
N ALA A 448 23.18 7.89 -8.85
CA ALA A 448 23.05 7.04 -7.66
C ALA A 448 24.24 6.07 -7.41
N ALA A 449 25.28 6.07 -8.25
CA ALA A 449 26.57 5.43 -7.97
C ALA A 449 27.49 6.27 -7.07
N ALA A 450 27.35 7.60 -7.08
CA ALA A 450 28.20 8.52 -6.30
C ALA A 450 27.83 8.57 -4.81
N GLU A 451 26.59 8.22 -4.45
CA GLU A 451 26.07 8.37 -3.07
C GLU A 451 26.01 7.05 -2.28
N ALA A 452 26.55 5.96 -2.85
CA ALA A 452 26.51 4.63 -2.24
C ALA A 452 27.72 4.43 -1.31
N ASP A 453 27.66 5.05 -0.13
CA ASP A 453 28.77 5.07 0.83
C ASP A 453 29.07 3.68 1.46
N SER A 454 30.36 3.42 1.73
CA SER A 454 30.95 2.33 2.51
C SER A 454 30.78 0.83 2.11
N GLU A 455 29.75 0.38 1.38
CA GLU A 455 29.53 -1.07 1.09
C GLU A 455 29.79 -1.51 -0.38
N GLN A 456 30.59 -0.75 -1.14
CA GLN A 456 30.95 -1.13 -2.52
C GLN A 456 32.05 -2.20 -2.56
N VAL A 457 31.84 -3.25 -3.37
CA VAL A 457 32.92 -4.12 -3.84
C VAL A 457 33.59 -3.41 -5.02
N SER A 458 34.65 -2.67 -4.71
CA SER A 458 35.47 -1.95 -5.68
C SER A 458 36.06 -2.93 -6.70
N THR A 459 35.72 -2.76 -7.99
CA THR A 459 36.39 -3.47 -9.10
C THR A 459 37.76 -2.89 -9.45
N GLU A 460 38.27 -1.99 -8.61
CA GLU A 460 39.62 -1.44 -8.67
C GLU A 460 40.63 -2.44 -8.08
N GLU A 461 40.87 -3.52 -8.82
CA GLU A 461 41.94 -4.48 -8.53
C GLU A 461 43.30 -3.77 -8.41
N GLY A 462 43.47 -2.68 -9.18
CA GLY A 462 44.55 -1.70 -9.03
C GLY A 462 44.69 -1.17 -7.60
N GLN A 463 43.68 -0.45 -7.07
CA GLN A 463 43.73 0.15 -5.73
C GLN A 463 44.02 -0.91 -4.65
N GLN A 464 43.39 -2.10 -4.73
CA GLN A 464 43.67 -3.16 -3.75
C GLN A 464 45.12 -3.67 -3.84
N SER A 465 45.66 -3.84 -5.05
CA SER A 465 47.06 -4.24 -5.24
C SER A 465 48.04 -3.22 -4.65
N VAL A 466 47.70 -1.92 -4.69
CA VAL A 466 48.49 -0.86 -4.04
C VAL A 466 48.50 -1.06 -2.53
N LEU A 467 47.31 -1.16 -1.90
CA LEU A 467 47.20 -1.25 -0.44
C LEU A 467 47.82 -2.54 0.12
N LEU A 468 47.81 -3.64 -0.63
CA LEU A 468 48.50 -4.89 -0.27
C LEU A 468 50.03 -4.82 -0.41
N GLY A 469 50.55 -3.86 -1.18
CA GLY A 469 51.98 -3.61 -1.35
C GLY A 469 52.57 -2.59 -0.37
N LEU A 470 51.76 -2.03 0.54
CA LEU A 470 52.20 -1.08 1.56
C LEU A 470 52.77 -1.80 2.80
N ALA A 471 53.70 -1.15 3.49
CA ALA A 471 54.20 -1.56 4.81
C ALA A 471 53.90 -0.50 5.88
N GLN A 472 53.73 -0.90 7.13
CA GLN A 472 53.59 0.05 8.25
C GLN A 472 54.92 0.82 8.46
N GLY A 473 54.83 2.12 8.71
CA GLY A 473 55.97 3.03 8.79
C GLY A 473 56.56 3.41 7.43
N GLN A 474 55.98 2.96 6.31
CA GLN A 474 56.44 3.36 4.97
C GLN A 474 56.07 4.82 4.69
N PRO A 475 57.02 5.67 4.23
CA PRO A 475 56.72 7.03 3.82
C PRO A 475 55.87 7.02 2.53
N VAL A 476 54.91 7.95 2.44
CA VAL A 476 54.08 8.14 1.26
C VAL A 476 54.10 9.61 0.84
N ARG A 477 54.30 9.84 -0.46
CA ARG A 477 54.28 11.15 -1.07
C ARG A 477 52.84 11.57 -1.31
N LEU A 478 52.51 12.78 -0.86
CA LEU A 478 51.30 13.48 -1.26
C LEU A 478 51.46 14.04 -2.69
N LEU A 479 50.47 13.79 -3.55
CA LEU A 479 50.43 14.31 -4.92
C LEU A 479 49.44 15.45 -5.08
N SER A 480 48.24 15.30 -4.53
CA SER A 480 47.22 16.34 -4.46
C SER A 480 46.29 16.12 -3.27
N VAL A 481 45.64 17.19 -2.82
CA VAL A 481 44.53 17.16 -1.87
C VAL A 481 43.37 17.90 -2.51
N THR A 482 42.18 17.30 -2.51
CA THR A 482 40.95 17.90 -3.02
C THR A 482 39.98 18.07 -1.84
N PRO A 483 39.69 19.31 -1.42
CA PRO A 483 38.52 19.60 -0.60
C PRO A 483 37.28 19.61 -1.50
N GLU A 484 36.32 18.75 -1.22
CA GLU A 484 35.04 18.67 -1.93
C GLU A 484 33.91 19.20 -1.05
N GLN A 485 33.13 20.13 -1.59
CA GLN A 485 31.92 20.66 -0.96
C GLN A 485 30.74 19.73 -1.25
N HIS A 486 29.99 19.39 -0.20
CA HIS A 486 28.80 18.55 -0.22
C HIS A 486 27.67 19.25 0.56
N PHE A 487 26.45 18.77 0.36
CA PHE A 487 25.29 19.23 1.11
C PHE A 487 24.50 18.03 1.61
N THR A 488 24.00 18.07 2.85
CA THR A 488 23.11 17.03 3.36
C THR A 488 21.83 16.98 2.52
N LYS A 489 21.26 15.78 2.36
CA LYS A 489 20.07 15.55 1.51
C LYS A 489 18.87 15.11 2.35
N PRO A 490 17.65 15.59 2.00
CA PRO A 490 16.44 15.19 2.71
C PRO A 490 16.17 13.68 2.54
N PRO A 491 15.47 13.05 3.50
CA PRO A 491 15.19 11.62 3.42
C PRO A 491 14.37 11.31 2.16
N PRO A 492 14.72 10.27 1.37
CA PRO A 492 14.12 10.08 0.06
C PRO A 492 12.62 9.77 0.13
N ARG A 493 11.85 10.33 -0.81
CA ARG A 493 10.43 10.02 -1.02
C ARG A 493 10.23 8.52 -1.16
N TYR A 494 9.15 7.99 -0.56
CA TYR A 494 8.82 6.58 -0.67
C TYR A 494 8.52 6.19 -2.13
N THR A 495 9.26 5.22 -2.66
CA THR A 495 8.81 4.41 -3.79
C THR A 495 7.79 3.37 -3.32
N GLU A 496 7.01 2.80 -4.24
CA GLU A 496 6.07 1.70 -3.91
C GLU A 496 6.76 0.53 -3.17
N ALA A 497 8.01 0.20 -3.53
CA ALA A 497 8.78 -0.86 -2.88
C ALA A 497 9.25 -0.48 -1.47
N SER A 498 9.72 0.74 -1.26
CA SER A 498 10.14 1.21 0.07
C SER A 498 8.96 1.50 1.00
N LEU A 499 7.77 1.78 0.47
CA LEU A 499 6.54 1.84 1.26
C LEU A 499 6.04 0.43 1.65
N VAL A 500 6.17 -0.58 0.78
CA VAL A 500 5.96 -1.99 1.16
C VAL A 500 6.93 -2.39 2.28
N LYS A 501 8.21 -2.00 2.17
CA LYS A 501 9.22 -2.21 3.22
C LYS A 501 8.81 -1.54 4.54
N ALA A 502 8.40 -0.27 4.53
CA ALA A 502 7.97 0.42 5.76
C ALA A 502 6.71 -0.20 6.38
N LEU A 503 5.73 -0.62 5.56
CA LEU A 503 4.54 -1.31 6.04
C LEU A 503 4.85 -2.68 6.67
N GLU A 504 5.90 -3.36 6.20
CA GLU A 504 6.45 -4.58 6.79
C GLU A 504 7.21 -4.28 8.10
N GLU A 505 8.12 -3.31 8.10
CA GLU A 505 8.94 -2.93 9.26
C GLU A 505 8.11 -2.42 10.44
N HIS A 506 6.97 -1.78 10.18
CA HIS A 506 5.99 -1.36 11.19
C HIS A 506 4.92 -2.41 11.52
N GLY A 507 4.90 -3.59 10.90
CA GLY A 507 3.88 -4.64 11.17
C GLY A 507 2.46 -4.31 10.71
N ILE A 508 2.29 -3.27 9.87
CA ILE A 508 0.98 -2.77 9.39
C ILE A 508 0.49 -3.54 8.15
N GLY A 509 1.43 -4.04 7.34
CA GLY A 509 1.14 -4.80 6.13
C GLY A 509 0.98 -6.30 6.39
N ARG A 510 0.32 -6.98 5.46
CA ARG A 510 0.27 -8.45 5.35
C ARG A 510 0.37 -8.84 3.86
N PRO A 511 0.82 -10.06 3.51
CA PRO A 511 1.05 -10.47 2.11
C PRO A 511 -0.08 -10.18 1.13
N SER A 512 -1.34 -10.29 1.58
CA SER A 512 -2.55 -10.02 0.79
C SER A 512 -2.90 -8.53 0.63
N THR A 513 -2.32 -7.61 1.42
CA THR A 513 -2.78 -6.21 1.50
C THR A 513 -1.85 -5.18 0.84
N TYR A 514 -0.54 -5.44 0.75
CA TYR A 514 0.48 -4.51 0.25
C TYR A 514 0.11 -3.80 -1.07
N ALA A 515 -0.09 -4.56 -2.16
CA ALA A 515 -0.41 -4.00 -3.47
C ALA A 515 -1.81 -3.34 -3.54
N PRO A 516 -2.89 -3.93 -2.96
CA PRO A 516 -4.18 -3.26 -2.81
C PRO A 516 -4.13 -1.89 -2.10
N ILE A 517 -3.35 -1.74 -1.03
CA ILE A 517 -3.20 -0.46 -0.30
C ILE A 517 -2.69 0.63 -1.25
N LEU A 518 -1.53 0.39 -1.88
CA LEU A 518 -0.88 1.33 -2.81
C LEU A 518 -1.82 1.76 -3.93
N LYS A 519 -2.56 0.80 -4.50
CA LYS A 519 -3.51 1.03 -5.57
C LYS A 519 -4.67 1.93 -5.13
N VAL A 520 -5.24 1.69 -3.95
CA VAL A 520 -6.38 2.48 -3.46
C VAL A 520 -5.99 3.92 -3.13
N LEU A 521 -4.78 4.16 -2.62
CA LEU A 521 -4.28 5.53 -2.38
C LEU A 521 -4.16 6.34 -3.68
N GLN A 522 -3.70 5.70 -4.76
CA GLN A 522 -3.63 6.31 -6.10
C GLN A 522 -5.04 6.50 -6.71
N GLU A 523 -5.89 5.47 -6.70
CA GLU A 523 -7.26 5.55 -7.25
C GLU A 523 -8.15 6.59 -6.53
N ARG A 524 -7.89 6.88 -5.24
CA ARG A 524 -8.60 7.91 -4.46
C ARG A 524 -8.05 9.32 -4.64
N GLY A 525 -6.89 9.49 -5.27
CA GLY A 525 -6.22 10.79 -5.36
C GLY A 525 -5.84 11.31 -3.96
N TYR A 526 -5.04 10.51 -3.27
CA TYR A 526 -4.36 10.86 -2.02
C TYR A 526 -2.83 10.87 -2.18
N VAL A 527 -2.29 10.05 -3.09
CA VAL A 527 -0.88 10.08 -3.49
C VAL A 527 -0.80 10.00 -5.02
N MET A 528 0.14 10.73 -5.60
CA MET A 528 0.49 10.69 -7.03
C MET A 528 1.88 10.11 -7.21
N LYS A 529 2.18 9.61 -8.42
CA LYS A 529 3.50 9.05 -8.77
C LYS A 529 4.32 10.06 -9.56
N GLU A 530 5.49 10.37 -9.03
CA GLU A 530 6.48 11.29 -9.61
C GLU A 530 7.70 10.44 -10.00
N GLY A 531 7.75 10.01 -11.26
CA GLY A 531 8.66 8.96 -11.70
C GLY A 531 8.44 7.63 -10.95
N LYS A 532 9.29 7.33 -9.97
CA LYS A 532 9.15 6.18 -9.04
C LYS A 532 8.69 6.56 -7.64
N ALA A 533 8.76 7.84 -7.27
CA ALA A 533 8.39 8.33 -5.95
C ALA A 533 6.87 8.47 -5.81
N LEU A 534 6.38 8.40 -4.57
CA LEU A 534 5.02 8.70 -4.16
C LEU A 534 5.04 10.07 -3.47
N LYS A 535 4.32 11.04 -4.02
CA LYS A 535 4.13 12.39 -3.47
C LYS A 535 2.69 12.51 -2.95
N PRO A 536 2.45 12.98 -1.71
CA PRO A 536 1.10 13.12 -1.18
C PRO A 536 0.35 14.29 -1.84
N GLU A 537 -0.84 14.02 -2.37
CA GLU A 537 -1.74 15.07 -2.85
C GLU A 537 -2.29 15.91 -1.68
N SER A 538 -2.72 17.13 -1.99
CA SER A 538 -3.42 18.06 -1.08
C SER A 538 -4.53 17.39 -0.27
N ARG A 539 -5.35 16.56 -0.92
CA ARG A 539 -6.44 15.80 -0.27
C ARG A 539 -5.91 14.74 0.69
N GLY A 540 -4.75 14.15 0.38
CA GLY A 540 -4.08 13.18 1.24
C GLY A 540 -3.61 13.82 2.55
N ARG A 541 -2.97 15.00 2.47
CA ARG A 541 -2.54 15.78 3.64
C ARG A 541 -3.72 16.22 4.50
N VAL A 542 -4.74 16.87 3.90
CA VAL A 542 -5.94 17.34 4.62
C VAL A 542 -6.64 16.19 5.34
N LEU A 543 -6.73 15.01 4.73
CA LEU A 543 -7.26 13.82 5.39
C LEU A 543 -6.35 13.32 6.52
N THR A 544 -5.03 13.31 6.31
CA THR A 544 -4.05 12.84 7.31
C THR A 544 -4.11 13.69 8.56
N GLU A 545 -4.02 15.02 8.43
CA GLU A 545 -4.07 15.92 9.59
C GLU A 545 -5.41 15.85 10.33
N PHE A 546 -6.53 15.70 9.62
CA PHE A 546 -7.84 15.47 10.26
C PHE A 546 -7.88 14.17 11.06
N LEU A 547 -7.28 13.09 10.54
CA LEU A 547 -7.23 11.82 11.26
C LEU A 547 -6.20 11.84 12.40
N GLN A 548 -5.12 12.59 12.30
CA GLN A 548 -4.19 12.81 13.42
C GLN A 548 -4.84 13.64 14.53
N ALA A 549 -5.56 14.71 14.19
CA ALA A 549 -6.21 15.59 15.17
C ALA A 549 -7.42 14.94 15.86
N TYR A 550 -8.29 14.24 15.12
CA TYR A 550 -9.56 13.73 15.66
C TYR A 550 -9.62 12.21 15.84
N PHE A 551 -8.70 11.44 15.25
CA PHE A 551 -8.68 9.97 15.32
C PHE A 551 -7.27 9.39 15.61
N PRO A 552 -6.42 9.99 16.46
CA PRO A 552 -4.99 9.66 16.56
C PRO A 552 -4.72 8.17 16.79
N ARG A 553 -5.46 7.52 17.72
CA ARG A 553 -5.37 6.06 17.96
C ARG A 553 -5.57 5.24 16.69
N TYR A 554 -6.48 5.65 15.81
CA TYR A 554 -6.85 4.89 14.60
C TYR A 554 -5.98 5.20 13.38
N VAL A 555 -4.99 6.08 13.51
CA VAL A 555 -3.89 6.26 12.54
C VAL A 555 -2.51 6.09 13.17
N ASP A 556 -2.44 5.52 14.38
CA ASP A 556 -1.20 5.14 15.03
C ASP A 556 -0.60 3.86 14.42
N TYR A 557 0.73 3.80 14.38
CA TYR A 557 1.49 2.67 13.86
C TYR A 557 1.40 1.46 14.81
N GLY A 558 1.54 1.68 16.12
CA GLY A 558 1.47 0.63 17.13
C GLY A 558 0.08 -0.01 17.22
N PHE A 559 -0.99 0.79 17.33
CA PHE A 559 -2.37 0.29 17.37
C PHE A 559 -2.79 -0.42 16.08
N THR A 560 -2.29 0.02 14.92
CA THR A 560 -2.62 -0.65 13.65
C THR A 560 -1.88 -1.96 13.49
N ALA A 561 -0.63 -2.05 13.96
CA ALA A 561 0.13 -3.30 14.03
C ALA A 561 -0.53 -4.27 15.01
N SER A 562 -0.82 -3.84 16.25
CA SER A 562 -1.42 -4.71 17.27
C SER A 562 -2.75 -5.30 16.83
N LEU A 563 -3.59 -4.54 16.11
CA LEU A 563 -4.87 -5.05 15.60
C LEU A 563 -4.71 -6.03 14.41
N GLU A 564 -3.62 -5.95 13.64
CA GLU A 564 -3.30 -7.01 12.67
C GLU A 564 -2.71 -8.24 13.38
N ASP A 565 -1.94 -8.06 14.46
CA ASP A 565 -1.45 -9.16 15.31
C ASP A 565 -2.60 -9.86 16.07
N ASP A 566 -3.62 -9.14 16.53
CA ASP A 566 -4.86 -9.68 17.12
C ASP A 566 -5.60 -10.57 16.12
N LEU A 567 -5.67 -10.15 14.85
CA LEU A 567 -6.23 -10.97 13.76
C LEU A 567 -5.37 -12.21 13.46
N ASP A 568 -4.07 -12.16 13.75
CA ASP A 568 -3.16 -13.28 13.58
C ASP A 568 -3.30 -14.29 14.74
N GLU A 569 -3.49 -13.84 15.98
CA GLU A 569 -3.89 -14.70 17.12
C GLU A 569 -5.27 -15.35 16.90
N VAL A 570 -6.23 -14.64 16.29
CA VAL A 570 -7.50 -15.25 15.83
C VAL A 570 -7.24 -16.33 14.77
N SER A 571 -6.38 -16.07 13.78
CA SER A 571 -6.07 -17.05 12.72
C SER A 571 -5.37 -18.31 13.24
N GLY A 572 -4.57 -18.19 14.29
CA GLY A 572 -3.96 -19.30 15.02
C GLY A 572 -4.93 -20.07 15.95
N GLY A 573 -6.15 -19.57 16.16
CA GLY A 573 -7.14 -20.16 17.06
C GLY A 573 -6.97 -19.79 18.54
N ASN A 574 -6.11 -18.81 18.85
CA ASN A 574 -5.86 -18.33 20.22
C ASN A 574 -6.78 -17.17 20.61
N GLY A 575 -7.23 -16.36 19.63
CA GLY A 575 -8.02 -15.15 19.84
C GLY A 575 -9.51 -15.31 19.53
N VAL A 576 -10.38 -14.63 20.28
CA VAL A 576 -11.84 -14.59 20.03
C VAL A 576 -12.17 -13.41 19.12
N TRP A 577 -12.50 -13.69 17.86
CA TRP A 577 -12.70 -12.68 16.81
C TRP A 577 -13.74 -11.60 17.14
N LYS A 578 -14.76 -11.95 17.93
CA LYS A 578 -15.80 -11.01 18.39
C LYS A 578 -15.36 -10.08 19.50
N GLU A 579 -14.36 -10.45 20.30
CA GLU A 579 -13.82 -9.59 21.37
C GLU A 579 -12.96 -8.48 20.76
N VAL A 580 -12.10 -8.84 19.81
CA VAL A 580 -11.36 -7.90 18.93
C VAL A 580 -12.31 -6.86 18.29
N LEU A 581 -13.50 -7.28 17.86
CA LEU A 581 -14.52 -6.36 17.33
C LEU A 581 -15.15 -5.44 18.39
N ARG A 582 -15.41 -5.91 19.62
CA ARG A 582 -15.96 -5.08 20.71
C ARG A 582 -14.96 -4.00 21.14
N ASP A 583 -13.72 -4.40 21.37
CA ASP A 583 -12.64 -3.54 21.87
C ASP A 583 -12.21 -2.47 20.85
N PHE A 584 -12.37 -2.78 19.56
CA PHE A 584 -12.26 -1.80 18.49
C PHE A 584 -13.50 -0.88 18.40
N TRP A 585 -14.70 -1.47 18.32
CA TRP A 585 -15.91 -0.77 17.89
C TRP A 585 -16.45 0.23 18.91
N GLY A 586 -16.52 -0.13 20.20
CA GLY A 586 -17.12 0.73 21.23
C GLY A 586 -16.44 2.11 21.32
N PRO A 587 -15.11 2.17 21.54
CA PRO A 587 -14.37 3.44 21.57
C PRO A 587 -14.40 4.19 20.22
N PHE A 588 -14.46 3.47 19.10
CA PHE A 588 -14.49 4.06 17.75
C PHE A 588 -15.82 4.76 17.47
N GLN A 589 -16.95 4.10 17.79
CA GLN A 589 -18.29 4.65 17.63
C GLN A 589 -18.48 5.90 18.50
N GLN A 590 -18.02 5.87 19.75
CA GLN A 590 -18.05 7.01 20.66
C GLN A 590 -17.27 8.21 20.10
N LEU A 591 -16.05 7.98 19.59
CA LEU A 591 -15.22 9.03 19.01
C LEU A 591 -15.85 9.63 17.75
N VAL A 592 -16.40 8.81 16.85
CA VAL A 592 -17.14 9.28 15.67
C VAL A 592 -18.37 10.11 16.08
N GLN A 593 -19.07 9.74 17.16
CA GLN A 593 -20.21 10.50 17.69
C GLN A 593 -19.78 11.83 18.33
N GLN A 594 -18.58 11.93 18.90
CA GLN A 594 -18.01 13.19 19.40
C GLN A 594 -17.62 14.11 18.24
N THR A 595 -16.78 13.65 17.31
CA THR A 595 -16.37 14.43 16.12
C THR A 595 -17.57 14.76 15.21
N SER A 596 -18.66 13.99 15.27
CA SER A 596 -19.93 14.29 14.60
C SER A 596 -20.53 15.65 14.97
N ASN A 597 -20.24 16.17 16.17
CA ASN A 597 -20.91 17.37 16.70
C ASN A 597 -20.13 18.66 16.38
N ILE A 598 -18.79 18.56 16.24
CA ILE A 598 -17.86 19.67 15.93
C ILE A 598 -18.23 20.33 14.58
N SER A 599 -18.33 21.66 14.48
CA SER A 599 -18.68 22.35 13.23
C SER A 599 -17.59 22.25 12.15
N ILE A 600 -17.93 22.62 10.90
CA ILE A 600 -16.92 22.72 9.82
C ILE A 600 -15.96 23.88 10.11
N THR A 601 -16.40 24.93 10.81
CA THR A 601 -15.55 26.06 11.21
C THR A 601 -14.47 25.59 12.18
N GLU A 602 -14.84 24.94 13.29
CA GLU A 602 -13.87 24.37 14.25
C GLU A 602 -12.89 23.36 13.59
N VAL A 603 -13.36 22.58 12.61
CA VAL A 603 -12.49 21.69 11.82
C VAL A 603 -11.51 22.47 10.93
N ILE A 604 -11.91 23.62 10.38
CA ILE A 604 -11.00 24.52 9.66
C ILE A 604 -10.03 25.18 10.64
N ASP A 605 -10.50 25.66 11.79
CA ASP A 605 -9.69 26.40 12.77
C ASP A 605 -8.58 25.52 13.38
N VAL A 606 -8.84 24.21 13.56
CA VAL A 606 -7.82 23.22 13.96
C VAL A 606 -6.88 22.85 12.81
N LEU A 607 -7.38 22.74 11.57
CA LEU A 607 -6.57 22.29 10.44
C LEU A 607 -5.74 23.39 9.78
N ASP A 608 -6.20 24.65 9.78
CA ASP A 608 -5.49 25.78 9.17
C ASP A 608 -4.06 26.02 9.72
N PRO A 609 -3.77 25.91 11.03
CA PRO A 609 -2.39 25.95 11.52
C PRO A 609 -1.60 24.66 11.19
N LEU A 610 -2.19 23.48 11.44
CA LEU A 610 -1.54 22.18 11.19
C LEU A 610 -1.14 21.98 9.72
N ILE A 611 -1.95 22.50 8.80
CA ILE A 611 -1.74 22.43 7.35
C ILE A 611 -0.92 23.64 6.87
N GLY A 612 -0.99 24.78 7.57
CA GLY A 612 -0.37 26.03 7.18
C GLY A 612 1.14 25.92 6.94
N ARG A 613 1.85 25.21 7.81
CA ARG A 613 3.29 24.90 7.72
C ARG A 613 3.75 24.32 6.37
N HIS A 614 2.84 23.71 5.60
CA HIS A 614 3.15 23.15 4.28
C HIS A 614 2.89 24.14 3.14
N PHE A 615 1.93 25.07 3.28
CA PHE A 615 1.40 25.88 2.18
C PHE A 615 1.65 27.39 2.31
N PHE A 616 2.20 27.84 3.45
CA PHE A 616 2.58 29.21 3.75
C PHE A 616 4.07 29.28 4.14
N THR A 617 4.93 28.82 3.23
CA THR A 617 6.39 28.69 3.41
C THR A 617 7.18 29.90 2.91
N GLU A 618 6.53 30.90 2.31
CA GLU A 618 7.17 32.05 1.65
C GLU A 618 6.90 33.35 2.39
N GLY A 619 7.90 33.88 3.09
CA GLY A 619 7.83 35.14 3.80
C GLY A 619 8.94 35.29 4.84
N GLN A 620 9.01 36.45 5.49
CA GLN A 620 9.86 36.63 6.69
C GLN A 620 9.19 36.03 7.95
N SER A 621 7.88 35.78 7.89
CA SER A 621 7.08 35.13 8.94
C SER A 621 5.90 34.36 8.33
N GLU A 622 5.27 33.45 9.09
CA GLU A 622 4.02 32.80 8.67
C GLU A 622 2.87 33.83 8.54
N GLU A 623 2.89 34.93 9.30
CA GLU A 623 1.88 35.99 9.18
C GLU A 623 1.97 36.69 7.82
N ASP A 624 3.19 36.95 7.34
CA ASP A 624 3.43 37.56 6.03
C ASP A 624 3.11 36.59 4.88
N ALA A 625 3.50 35.32 5.02
CA ALA A 625 3.13 34.26 4.08
C ALA A 625 1.60 34.06 3.97
N ARG A 626 0.85 34.46 5.00
CA ARG A 626 -0.62 34.49 5.04
C ARG A 626 -1.23 35.84 4.66
N ARG A 627 -0.49 36.84 4.18
CA ARG A 627 -1.11 38.08 3.67
C ARG A 627 -1.72 37.87 2.28
N CYS A 628 -2.95 38.33 2.10
CA CYS A 628 -3.67 38.29 0.83
C CYS A 628 -3.20 39.42 -0.09
N PRO A 629 -2.65 39.15 -1.30
CA PRO A 629 -2.12 40.20 -2.17
C PRO A 629 -3.18 41.17 -2.71
N GLU A 630 -4.45 40.74 -2.81
CA GLU A 630 -5.57 41.62 -3.23
C GLU A 630 -5.93 42.71 -2.20
N CYS A 631 -5.72 42.48 -0.89
CA CYS A 631 -6.36 43.32 0.14
C CYS A 631 -5.67 43.36 1.53
N GLY A 632 -4.54 42.69 1.72
CA GLY A 632 -3.85 42.59 3.01
C GLY A 632 -4.52 41.70 4.08
N GLY A 633 -5.73 41.17 3.82
CA GLY A 633 -6.43 40.25 4.72
C GLY A 633 -5.72 38.89 4.90
N ARG A 634 -6.14 38.08 5.88
CA ARG A 634 -5.50 36.80 6.19
C ARG A 634 -5.95 35.68 5.25
N LEU A 635 -5.02 34.99 4.64
CA LEU A 635 -5.20 33.73 3.91
C LEU A 635 -5.28 32.54 4.87
N GLY A 636 -6.13 31.57 4.55
CA GLY A 636 -6.20 30.33 5.28
C GLY A 636 -6.97 29.24 4.54
N LEU A 637 -6.99 28.05 5.14
CA LEU A 637 -7.70 26.88 4.64
C LEU A 637 -9.21 27.16 4.50
N ARG A 638 -9.75 26.85 3.33
CA ARG A 638 -11.18 26.80 3.04
C ARG A 638 -11.53 25.43 2.46
N LEU A 639 -12.70 24.89 2.81
CA LEU A 639 -13.13 23.55 2.37
C LEU A 639 -14.32 23.66 1.41
N ALA A 640 -14.22 23.00 0.24
CA ALA A 640 -15.29 22.93 -0.75
C ALA A 640 -15.50 21.50 -1.24
N LYS A 641 -16.63 21.25 -1.93
CA LYS A 641 -17.03 19.94 -2.47
C LYS A 641 -15.97 19.22 -3.33
N HIS A 642 -14.97 19.94 -3.84
CA HIS A 642 -13.91 19.41 -4.71
C HIS A 642 -12.57 19.16 -3.99
N GLY A 643 -12.38 19.77 -2.80
CA GLY A 643 -11.18 19.69 -1.97
C GLY A 643 -11.02 20.91 -1.08
N GLY A 644 -9.91 20.96 -0.34
CA GLY A 644 -9.43 22.18 0.30
C GLY A 644 -8.80 23.14 -0.72
N PHE A 645 -8.82 24.43 -0.41
CA PHE A 645 -8.17 25.52 -1.14
C PHE A 645 -7.76 26.62 -0.16
N ILE A 646 -6.90 27.54 -0.57
CA ILE A 646 -6.54 28.73 0.21
C ILE A 646 -7.47 29.86 -0.21
N GLY A 647 -8.01 30.63 0.75
CA GLY A 647 -8.83 31.80 0.45
C GLY A 647 -8.78 32.86 1.54
N CYS A 648 -9.12 34.10 1.18
CA CYS A 648 -9.04 35.24 2.09
C CYS A 648 -10.09 35.19 3.22
N SER A 649 -9.78 35.86 4.35
CA SER A 649 -10.70 36.15 5.44
C SER A 649 -11.76 37.18 5.04
N GLY A 650 -11.42 38.13 4.15
CA GLY A 650 -12.29 39.21 3.67
C GLY A 650 -13.37 38.81 2.67
N TYR A 651 -13.61 37.52 2.43
CA TYR A 651 -14.71 37.05 1.59
C TYR A 651 -16.08 37.42 2.21
N PRO A 652 -17.05 37.99 1.47
CA PRO A 652 -17.13 38.06 0.00
C PRO A 652 -16.59 39.35 -0.65
N ALA A 653 -16.01 40.29 0.12
CA ALA A 653 -15.50 41.56 -0.42
C ALA A 653 -14.17 41.38 -1.17
N CYS A 654 -13.30 40.48 -0.70
CA CYS A 654 -12.14 39.98 -1.44
C CYS A 654 -12.45 38.56 -1.93
N THR A 655 -12.10 38.27 -3.19
CA THR A 655 -12.37 36.97 -3.84
C THR A 655 -11.14 36.11 -4.04
N TYR A 656 -9.95 36.58 -3.65
CA TYR A 656 -8.70 35.83 -3.73
C TYR A 656 -8.84 34.39 -3.24
N LEU A 657 -8.46 33.47 -4.13
CA LEU A 657 -8.38 32.05 -3.89
C LEU A 657 -7.17 31.48 -4.63
N ARG A 658 -6.46 30.54 -3.99
CA ARG A 658 -5.35 29.78 -4.57
C ARG A 658 -5.61 28.28 -4.37
N PRO A 659 -5.25 27.41 -5.32
CA PRO A 659 -5.25 25.96 -5.09
C PRO A 659 -4.46 25.60 -3.83
N LEU A 660 -4.82 24.51 -3.15
CA LEU A 660 -4.03 23.95 -2.04
C LEU A 660 -2.83 23.16 -2.61
N GLN A 661 -2.01 23.81 -3.44
CA GLN A 661 -0.84 23.25 -4.11
C GLN A 661 0.45 23.80 -3.49
N LEU A 662 1.49 22.99 -3.58
CA LEU A 662 2.85 23.33 -3.19
C LEU A 662 3.56 23.84 -4.44
N HIS A 663 4.28 24.94 -4.28
CA HIS A 663 5.18 25.51 -5.26
C HIS A 663 6.61 25.13 -4.85
N GLU A 664 7.52 24.91 -5.79
CA GLU A 664 8.94 24.74 -5.42
C GLU A 664 9.54 26.10 -5.03
N PRO A 665 10.55 26.17 -4.13
CA PRO A 665 11.07 27.44 -3.64
C PRO A 665 11.58 28.35 -4.77
N GLY A 666 10.84 29.43 -5.04
CA GLY A 666 11.12 30.36 -6.16
C GLY A 666 10.14 30.28 -7.34
N GLU A 667 9.18 29.36 -7.36
CA GLU A 667 7.99 29.44 -8.23
C GLU A 667 6.95 30.39 -7.62
N THR A 668 6.57 31.48 -8.30
CA THR A 668 5.50 32.36 -7.79
C THR A 668 4.18 31.58 -7.63
N PRO A 669 3.48 31.69 -6.48
CA PRO A 669 2.24 30.96 -6.27
C PRO A 669 1.08 31.52 -7.09
N ALA A 670 0.82 30.89 -8.24
CA ALA A 670 -0.20 31.23 -9.22
C ALA A 670 -1.47 31.86 -8.62
N GLY A 671 -1.49 33.19 -8.59
CA GLY A 671 -2.62 33.99 -8.12
C GLY A 671 -3.75 34.07 -9.15
N PRO A 672 -4.91 34.68 -8.80
CA PRO A 672 -5.89 35.08 -9.79
C PRO A 672 -5.24 36.09 -10.75
N GLY A 673 -5.03 35.65 -12.00
CA GLY A 673 -4.26 36.38 -13.03
C GLY A 673 -3.07 35.58 -13.58
N GLU A 674 -2.38 34.78 -12.76
CA GLU A 674 -1.30 33.91 -13.24
C GLU A 674 -1.87 32.62 -13.83
N GLY A 675 -1.59 32.39 -15.11
CA GLY A 675 -2.35 31.42 -15.93
C GLY A 675 -3.54 32.04 -16.67
N GLU A 676 -3.65 33.38 -16.72
CA GLU A 676 -4.49 34.08 -17.70
C GLU A 676 -3.66 34.52 -18.92
N ARG A 677 -3.90 33.92 -20.08
CA ARG A 677 -3.33 34.34 -21.38
C ARG A 677 -4.41 35.05 -22.19
N VAL A 678 -4.31 36.38 -22.32
CA VAL A 678 -5.13 37.14 -23.28
C VAL A 678 -4.82 36.64 -24.69
N LEU A 679 -5.85 36.22 -25.43
CA LEU A 679 -5.71 35.73 -26.81
C LEU A 679 -5.99 36.84 -27.85
N GLY A 680 -6.65 37.92 -27.43
CA GLY A 680 -7.03 39.07 -28.26
C GLY A 680 -8.49 39.47 -28.04
N ALA A 681 -9.00 40.40 -28.85
CA ALA A 681 -10.41 40.80 -28.83
C ALA A 681 -11.21 40.07 -29.92
N ASP A 682 -12.47 39.71 -29.62
CA ASP A 682 -13.42 39.16 -30.58
C ASP A 682 -13.75 40.19 -31.69
N PRO A 683 -13.42 39.95 -32.96
CA PRO A 683 -13.67 40.90 -34.05
C PRO A 683 -15.16 41.25 -34.25
N ALA A 684 -16.10 40.44 -33.77
CA ALA A 684 -17.53 40.67 -33.93
C ALA A 684 -18.14 41.63 -32.87
N ASN A 685 -17.44 41.91 -31.78
CA ASN A 685 -17.98 42.73 -30.67
C ASN A 685 -16.94 43.43 -29.77
N GLY A 686 -15.64 43.32 -30.08
CA GLY A 686 -14.54 43.98 -29.36
C GLY A 686 -14.23 43.44 -27.96
N ARG A 687 -14.89 42.36 -27.51
CA ARG A 687 -14.70 41.83 -26.15
C ARG A 687 -13.45 40.96 -26.06
N GLU A 688 -12.65 41.20 -25.03
CA GLU A 688 -11.43 40.44 -24.74
C GLU A 688 -11.73 38.94 -24.53
N ILE A 689 -10.90 38.09 -25.15
CA ILE A 689 -10.87 36.64 -24.98
C ILE A 689 -9.64 36.25 -24.15
N ARG A 690 -9.86 35.52 -23.06
CA ARG A 690 -8.81 35.00 -22.17
C ARG A 690 -8.85 33.48 -22.10
N LEU A 691 -7.68 32.85 -22.16
CA LEU A 691 -7.46 31.48 -21.68
C LEU A 691 -7.11 31.56 -20.19
N VAL A 692 -7.86 30.87 -19.33
CA VAL A 692 -7.75 30.95 -17.86
C VAL A 692 -7.60 29.55 -17.26
N HIS A 693 -6.67 29.39 -16.31
CA HIS A 693 -6.56 28.16 -15.52
C HIS A 693 -7.47 28.21 -14.28
N GLY A 694 -8.52 27.38 -14.24
CA GLY A 694 -9.46 27.32 -13.12
C GLY A 694 -9.32 26.06 -12.24
N PRO A 695 -10.00 26.00 -11.07
CA PRO A 695 -10.01 24.83 -10.18
C PRO A 695 -10.66 23.56 -10.78
N TYR A 696 -11.08 23.60 -12.04
CA TYR A 696 -11.62 22.48 -12.80
C TYR A 696 -10.76 22.06 -14.00
N GLY A 697 -9.66 22.79 -14.26
CA GLY A 697 -8.87 22.75 -15.49
C GLY A 697 -9.01 24.05 -16.29
N TRP A 698 -8.43 24.06 -17.49
CA TRP A 698 -8.39 25.23 -18.37
C TRP A 698 -9.77 25.55 -18.97
N TYR A 699 -10.06 26.84 -19.13
CA TYR A 699 -11.24 27.33 -19.82
C TYR A 699 -10.96 28.63 -20.58
N LEU A 700 -11.75 28.87 -21.62
CA LEU A 700 -11.82 30.13 -22.33
C LEU A 700 -12.89 31.01 -21.68
N GLU A 701 -12.63 32.30 -21.59
CA GLU A 701 -13.55 33.34 -21.13
C GLU A 701 -13.64 34.47 -22.15
N GLN A 702 -14.85 34.95 -22.42
CA GLN A 702 -15.10 36.23 -23.07
C GLN A 702 -15.56 37.26 -22.03
N ALA A 703 -14.87 38.39 -21.97
CA ALA A 703 -15.22 39.51 -21.09
C ALA A 703 -16.64 40.05 -21.39
N ILE A 704 -17.28 40.63 -20.37
CA ILE A 704 -18.57 41.31 -20.52
C ILE A 704 -18.29 42.79 -20.81
N GLY A 705 -18.98 43.38 -21.78
CA GLY A 705 -18.99 44.84 -21.95
C GLY A 705 -19.72 45.55 -20.80
N PRO A 706 -19.52 46.86 -20.60
CA PRO A 706 -20.09 47.59 -19.45
C PRO A 706 -21.63 47.67 -19.42
N GLU A 707 -22.32 47.42 -20.55
CA GLU A 707 -23.77 47.68 -20.71
C GLU A 707 -24.58 46.44 -21.13
N GLU A 708 -24.60 45.38 -20.30
CA GLU A 708 -25.59 44.28 -20.43
C GLU A 708 -26.47 44.10 -19.16
N PRO A 709 -27.42 45.01 -18.91
CA PRO A 709 -28.50 44.78 -17.94
C PRO A 709 -29.51 43.79 -18.53
N LYS A 710 -29.65 42.60 -17.92
CA LYS A 710 -30.71 41.65 -18.33
C LYS A 710 -32.02 41.95 -17.60
N GLU A 711 -33.07 42.20 -18.37
CA GLU A 711 -34.44 42.31 -17.85
C GLU A 711 -34.86 41.04 -17.09
N LYS A 712 -35.73 41.21 -16.09
CA LYS A 712 -36.20 40.11 -15.24
C LYS A 712 -37.45 39.47 -15.86
N PRO A 713 -37.44 38.17 -16.25
CA PRO A 713 -38.69 37.43 -16.32
C PRO A 713 -39.29 37.32 -14.90
N PRO A 714 -40.60 37.55 -14.72
CA PRO A 714 -41.21 37.55 -13.39
C PRO A 714 -41.19 36.15 -12.74
N GLY A 715 -41.03 36.11 -11.41
CA GLY A 715 -41.34 34.93 -10.61
C GLY A 715 -40.20 34.06 -10.05
N LYS A 716 -38.93 34.53 -10.03
CA LYS A 716 -37.83 33.81 -9.32
C LYS A 716 -37.04 34.73 -8.38
N GLY A 717 -36.77 34.22 -7.17
CA GLY A 717 -36.26 35.01 -6.04
C GLY A 717 -34.77 35.39 -6.08
N ARG A 718 -34.35 36.23 -5.13
CA ARG A 718 -33.03 36.88 -5.01
C ARG A 718 -31.84 35.98 -5.40
N LYS A 719 -31.31 36.19 -6.61
CA LYS A 719 -29.90 36.02 -7.01
C LYS A 719 -29.51 37.25 -7.85
N SER A 720 -28.23 37.60 -7.88
CA SER A 720 -27.76 38.86 -8.47
C SER A 720 -28.10 38.96 -9.96
N ALA A 721 -28.55 40.13 -10.39
CA ALA A 721 -28.82 40.45 -11.79
C ALA A 721 -27.55 40.94 -12.51
N THR A 722 -26.43 40.24 -12.31
CA THR A 722 -25.19 40.46 -13.06
C THR A 722 -25.17 39.56 -14.28
N ALA A 723 -24.80 40.13 -15.43
CA ALA A 723 -24.44 39.34 -16.61
C ALA A 723 -23.29 38.37 -16.26
N LYS A 724 -23.16 37.29 -17.04
CA LYS A 724 -22.12 36.28 -16.83
C LYS A 724 -21.25 36.20 -18.08
N PRO A 725 -19.92 36.11 -17.94
CA PRO A 725 -19.03 36.00 -19.08
C PRO A 725 -19.30 34.68 -19.82
N LYS A 726 -19.09 34.68 -21.14
CA LYS A 726 -19.20 33.46 -21.95
C LYS A 726 -18.00 32.58 -21.60
N ARG A 727 -18.22 31.31 -21.26
CA ARG A 727 -17.15 30.40 -20.82
C ARG A 727 -17.29 29.01 -21.43
N VAL A 728 -16.18 28.44 -21.91
CA VAL A 728 -16.11 27.06 -22.41
C VAL A 728 -14.85 26.36 -21.87
N SER A 729 -15.00 25.14 -21.34
CA SER A 729 -13.88 24.41 -20.74
C SER A 729 -13.14 23.54 -21.76
N LEU A 730 -11.81 23.58 -21.68
CA LEU A 730 -10.88 22.77 -22.47
C LEU A 730 -10.56 21.42 -21.78
N GLY A 731 -11.13 21.17 -20.60
CA GLY A 731 -10.94 19.94 -19.83
C GLY A 731 -9.70 19.97 -18.92
N LYS A 732 -9.21 18.77 -18.58
CA LYS A 732 -8.13 18.57 -17.61
C LYS A 732 -6.81 18.21 -18.29
N SER A 733 -6.03 19.24 -18.61
CA SER A 733 -4.61 19.13 -18.95
C SER A 733 -3.77 19.74 -17.82
N PRO A 734 -2.65 19.10 -17.39
CA PRO A 734 -1.67 19.73 -16.52
C PRO A 734 -0.77 20.72 -17.28
N GLN A 735 -0.71 20.63 -18.60
CA GLN A 735 0.01 21.56 -19.48
C GLN A 735 -0.93 22.66 -19.99
N THR A 736 -0.43 23.89 -20.08
CA THR A 736 -1.11 25.01 -20.73
C THR A 736 -1.51 24.63 -22.16
N PRO A 737 -2.80 24.69 -22.54
CA PRO A 737 -3.23 24.47 -23.91
C PRO A 737 -2.64 25.58 -24.79
N ASP A 738 -1.91 25.21 -25.84
CA ASP A 738 -1.66 26.16 -26.91
C ASP A 738 -2.89 26.21 -27.82
N ILE A 739 -3.40 27.42 -28.01
CA ILE A 739 -4.66 27.71 -28.69
C ILE A 739 -4.67 29.15 -29.18
N SER A 740 -5.05 29.34 -30.43
CA SER A 740 -5.15 30.65 -31.08
C SER A 740 -6.48 31.37 -30.75
N LEU A 741 -6.54 32.67 -31.07
CA LEU A 741 -7.79 33.44 -30.98
C LEU A 741 -8.89 32.85 -31.87
N ALA A 742 -8.56 32.36 -33.07
CA ALA A 742 -9.54 31.80 -34.00
C ALA A 742 -10.19 30.51 -33.46
N GLU A 743 -9.38 29.58 -32.96
CA GLU A 743 -9.85 28.36 -32.29
C GLU A 743 -10.62 28.68 -31.02
N ALA A 744 -10.20 29.70 -30.26
CA ALA A 744 -10.89 30.12 -29.06
C ALA A 744 -12.28 30.72 -29.36
N LEU A 745 -12.41 31.49 -30.45
CA LEU A 745 -13.69 32.06 -30.90
C LEU A 745 -14.63 30.97 -31.42
N ASP A 746 -14.16 29.96 -32.14
CA ASP A 746 -14.97 28.78 -32.50
C ASP A 746 -15.43 28.03 -31.24
N LEU A 747 -14.50 27.70 -30.33
CA LEU A 747 -14.83 26.98 -29.11
C LEU A 747 -15.80 27.78 -28.22
N LEU A 748 -15.75 29.11 -28.22
CA LEU A 748 -16.71 29.97 -27.52
C LEU A 748 -18.09 30.06 -28.19
N GLN A 749 -18.33 29.48 -29.38
CA GLN A 749 -19.69 29.38 -29.94
C GLN A 749 -20.55 28.33 -29.21
N TRP A 750 -19.95 27.36 -28.52
CA TRP A 750 -20.65 26.29 -27.82
C TRP A 750 -21.13 26.73 -26.42
N PRO A 751 -22.28 26.26 -25.91
CA PRO A 751 -23.18 25.28 -26.53
C PRO A 751 -24.03 25.87 -27.65
N LYS A 752 -24.14 25.13 -28.75
CA LYS A 752 -24.92 25.49 -29.94
C LYS A 752 -26.20 24.64 -29.97
N GLU A 753 -27.30 25.23 -30.43
CA GLU A 753 -28.53 24.49 -30.68
C GLU A 753 -28.47 23.81 -32.06
N LEU A 754 -28.84 22.53 -32.11
CA LEU A 754 -28.94 21.73 -33.35
C LEU A 754 -30.35 21.75 -33.94
N GLY A 755 -31.34 22.18 -33.15
CA GLY A 755 -32.76 22.23 -33.50
C GLY A 755 -33.65 21.53 -32.46
N PRO A 756 -34.98 21.58 -32.64
CA PRO A 756 -35.95 20.95 -31.73
C PRO A 756 -35.96 19.42 -31.90
N HIS A 757 -36.13 18.70 -30.78
CA HIS A 757 -36.34 17.26 -30.78
C HIS A 757 -37.75 16.92 -31.30
N PRO A 758 -37.92 15.92 -32.20
CA PRO A 758 -39.19 15.69 -32.89
C PRO A 758 -40.34 15.22 -32.00
N GLU A 759 -40.06 14.67 -30.81
CA GLU A 759 -41.07 14.15 -29.89
C GLU A 759 -41.66 15.18 -28.91
N ASP A 760 -40.89 16.19 -28.50
CA ASP A 760 -41.30 17.17 -27.46
C ASP A 760 -41.04 18.64 -27.83
N GLY A 761 -40.49 18.91 -29.02
CA GLY A 761 -40.17 20.24 -29.52
C GLY A 761 -39.00 20.95 -28.79
N GLN A 762 -38.34 20.31 -27.82
CA GLN A 762 -37.32 20.98 -27.02
C GLN A 762 -35.94 20.93 -27.67
N ALA A 763 -35.18 22.02 -27.48
CA ALA A 763 -33.84 22.22 -28.04
C ALA A 763 -32.86 21.06 -27.73
N VAL A 764 -32.32 20.44 -28.79
CA VAL A 764 -31.14 19.59 -28.72
C VAL A 764 -29.90 20.48 -28.81
N THR A 765 -28.99 20.38 -27.84
CA THR A 765 -27.81 21.25 -27.73
C THR A 765 -26.51 20.45 -27.79
N ALA A 766 -25.59 20.83 -28.68
CA ALA A 766 -24.22 20.32 -28.73
C ALA A 766 -23.30 21.19 -27.86
N ALA A 767 -22.41 20.57 -27.08
CA ALA A 767 -21.65 21.23 -26.04
C ALA A 767 -20.29 20.56 -25.76
N MET A 768 -19.34 21.36 -25.27
CA MET A 768 -18.06 20.88 -24.74
C MET A 768 -18.15 20.67 -23.22
N GLY A 769 -17.52 19.61 -22.71
CA GLY A 769 -17.56 19.25 -21.29
C GLY A 769 -16.29 18.56 -20.80
N PRO A 770 -16.13 18.37 -19.47
CA PRO A 770 -14.89 17.87 -18.84
C PRO A 770 -14.57 16.39 -19.12
N PHE A 771 -15.34 15.74 -19.99
CA PHE A 771 -15.13 14.36 -20.47
C PHE A 771 -15.14 14.28 -22.01
N GLY A 772 -14.98 15.42 -22.70
CA GLY A 772 -15.11 15.55 -24.15
C GLY A 772 -16.48 16.11 -24.60
N PRO A 773 -16.70 16.20 -25.92
CA PRO A 773 -17.93 16.73 -26.51
C PRO A 773 -19.15 15.84 -26.24
N TYR A 774 -20.32 16.48 -26.12
CA TYR A 774 -21.60 15.80 -25.87
C TYR A 774 -22.78 16.56 -26.49
N VAL A 775 -23.85 15.83 -26.81
CA VAL A 775 -25.19 16.38 -27.11
C VAL A 775 -26.09 16.22 -25.89
N ARG A 776 -27.03 17.15 -25.71
CA ARG A 776 -27.94 17.20 -24.57
C ARG A 776 -29.34 17.58 -25.01
N HIS A 777 -30.32 16.84 -24.49
CA HIS A 777 -31.75 17.13 -24.54
C HIS A 777 -32.31 16.90 -23.13
N ASN A 778 -33.08 17.86 -22.60
CA ASN A 778 -33.53 17.85 -21.21
C ASN A 778 -32.39 17.51 -20.21
N ALA A 779 -32.54 16.45 -19.41
CA ALA A 779 -31.55 15.94 -18.47
C ALA A 779 -30.60 14.87 -19.06
N ILE A 780 -30.84 14.45 -20.31
CA ILE A 780 -30.09 13.39 -21.00
C ILE A 780 -28.89 14.02 -21.70
N ASN A 781 -27.71 13.47 -21.49
CA ASN A 781 -26.45 13.98 -22.05
C ASN A 781 -25.68 12.81 -22.68
N ALA A 782 -25.61 12.72 -24.02
CA ALA A 782 -24.90 11.65 -24.74
C ALA A 782 -23.54 12.15 -25.26
N SER A 783 -22.48 11.41 -24.97
CA SER A 783 -21.11 11.76 -25.41
C SER A 783 -20.92 11.41 -26.88
N LEU A 784 -20.21 12.25 -27.64
CA LEU A 784 -19.87 11.95 -29.03
C LEU A 784 -18.82 10.82 -29.11
N PRO A 785 -18.70 10.14 -30.27
CA PRO A 785 -17.60 9.22 -30.56
C PRO A 785 -16.23 9.91 -30.45
N LYS A 786 -15.17 9.13 -30.19
CA LYS A 786 -13.80 9.66 -30.15
C LYS A 786 -13.39 10.21 -31.52
N GLY A 787 -12.99 11.48 -31.55
CA GLY A 787 -12.55 12.17 -32.77
C GLY A 787 -13.65 12.98 -33.48
N LEU A 788 -14.92 12.83 -33.08
CA LEU A 788 -16.02 13.62 -33.63
C LEU A 788 -16.16 14.95 -32.85
N SER A 789 -16.22 16.07 -33.54
CA SER A 789 -16.42 17.41 -32.96
C SER A 789 -17.92 17.74 -32.76
N PRO A 790 -18.25 18.73 -31.90
CA PRO A 790 -19.62 19.27 -31.80
C PRO A 790 -20.18 19.86 -33.10
N GLY A 791 -19.34 20.22 -34.08
CA GLY A 791 -19.74 20.83 -35.34
C GLY A 791 -20.13 19.82 -36.43
N GLU A 792 -19.64 18.60 -36.36
CA GLU A 792 -19.88 17.55 -37.37
C GLU A 792 -21.18 16.75 -37.12
N ILE A 793 -21.81 16.90 -35.94
CA ILE A 793 -23.00 16.12 -35.57
C ILE A 793 -24.31 16.83 -35.97
N GLY A 794 -25.03 16.23 -36.92
CA GLY A 794 -26.38 16.65 -37.28
C GLY A 794 -27.43 16.32 -36.21
N LEU A 795 -28.56 17.01 -36.26
CA LEU A 795 -29.70 16.82 -35.33
C LEU A 795 -30.15 15.35 -35.26
N GLU A 796 -30.25 14.67 -36.41
CA GLU A 796 -30.65 13.26 -36.46
C GLU A 796 -29.70 12.32 -35.70
N ASP A 797 -28.39 12.50 -35.84
CA ASP A 797 -27.40 11.66 -35.16
C ASP A 797 -27.28 12.02 -33.68
N ALA A 798 -27.51 13.29 -33.32
CA ALA A 798 -27.68 13.70 -31.94
C ALA A 798 -28.87 12.97 -31.29
N ILE A 799 -30.02 12.90 -31.97
CA ILE A 799 -31.21 12.14 -31.53
C ILE A 799 -30.89 10.65 -31.39
N LYS A 800 -30.21 10.04 -32.37
CA LYS A 800 -29.78 8.62 -32.29
C LYS A 800 -28.90 8.35 -31.05
N LEU A 801 -27.90 9.19 -30.77
CA LEU A 801 -27.04 9.05 -29.58
C LEU A 801 -27.80 9.26 -28.26
N LEU A 802 -28.78 10.17 -28.23
CA LEU A 802 -29.64 10.40 -27.05
C LEU A 802 -30.56 9.19 -26.81
N ALA A 803 -31.24 8.70 -27.85
CA ALA A 803 -32.11 7.52 -27.79
C ALA A 803 -31.35 6.25 -27.39
N GLU A 804 -30.16 6.00 -27.97
CA GLU A 804 -29.27 4.92 -27.53
C GLU A 804 -28.95 5.00 -26.04
N LYS A 805 -28.75 6.22 -25.50
CA LYS A 805 -28.38 6.41 -24.10
C LYS A 805 -29.56 6.25 -23.15
N VAL A 806 -30.78 6.57 -23.59
CA VAL A 806 -32.02 6.20 -22.88
C VAL A 806 -32.16 4.67 -22.85
N ALA A 807 -32.02 4.00 -24.00
CA ALA A 807 -32.13 2.55 -24.12
C ALA A 807 -31.06 1.79 -23.30
N LYS A 808 -29.85 2.34 -23.16
CA LYS A 808 -28.76 1.79 -22.34
C LYS A 808 -28.93 2.06 -20.83
N GLY A 809 -29.89 2.90 -20.44
CA GLY A 809 -30.23 3.21 -19.06
C GLY A 809 -29.13 3.94 -18.25
N PRO A 810 -29.34 4.16 -16.94
CA PRO A 810 -28.35 4.80 -16.08
C PRO A 810 -27.14 3.88 -15.89
N SER A 811 -26.06 4.15 -16.62
CA SER A 811 -24.84 3.35 -16.59
C SER A 811 -24.26 3.26 -15.18
N ARG A 812 -24.28 2.07 -14.57
CA ARG A 812 -23.52 1.79 -13.33
C ARG A 812 -22.05 2.13 -13.59
N ARG A 813 -21.51 3.16 -12.90
CA ARG A 813 -20.10 3.54 -13.00
C ARG A 813 -19.22 2.47 -12.33
N GLY A 814 -18.85 1.46 -13.10
CA GLY A 814 -17.93 0.41 -12.68
C GLY A 814 -17.52 -0.48 -13.85
N ARG A 815 -16.22 -0.43 -14.18
CA ARG A 815 -15.49 -1.45 -14.97
C ARG A 815 -15.96 -1.64 -16.43
N GLN A 816 -15.33 -0.91 -17.37
CA GLN A 816 -15.25 -1.39 -18.76
C GLN A 816 -14.39 -2.66 -18.82
N PRO A 817 -14.76 -3.69 -19.59
CA PRO A 817 -13.85 -4.77 -19.95
C PRO A 817 -12.84 -4.28 -21.01
N ALA A 818 -11.62 -4.82 -20.98
CA ALA A 818 -10.58 -4.45 -21.94
C ALA A 818 -10.89 -5.01 -23.33
N ALA A 819 -11.03 -4.13 -24.33
CA ALA A 819 -11.14 -4.53 -25.73
C ALA A 819 -9.80 -5.08 -26.23
N LYS A 820 -9.83 -6.24 -26.91
CA LYS A 820 -8.64 -6.85 -27.53
C LYS A 820 -8.11 -5.94 -28.64
N LYS A 821 -6.88 -5.43 -28.52
CA LYS A 821 -6.13 -4.97 -29.69
C LYS A 821 -5.57 -6.20 -30.42
N ALA A 822 -6.06 -6.45 -31.63
CA ALA A 822 -5.32 -7.29 -32.57
C ALA A 822 -4.04 -6.54 -33.01
N ALA A 823 -2.98 -7.27 -33.34
CA ALA A 823 -1.75 -6.68 -33.83
C ALA A 823 -1.90 -6.24 -35.30
N ALA A 824 -1.54 -5.00 -35.61
CA ALA A 824 -1.39 -4.53 -36.98
C ALA A 824 0.10 -4.58 -37.35
N SER A 825 0.48 -5.55 -38.18
CA SER A 825 1.85 -5.67 -38.72
C SER A 825 2.04 -4.71 -39.89
N THR A 826 3.11 -3.92 -39.86
CA THR A 826 3.52 -3.06 -40.98
C THR A 826 3.94 -3.89 -42.21
N LYS A 827 3.35 -3.64 -43.37
CA LYS A 827 4.02 -3.81 -44.68
C LYS A 827 3.41 -2.88 -45.73
N ALA A 828 4.19 -2.60 -46.78
CA ALA A 828 3.97 -1.49 -47.70
C ALA A 828 2.88 -1.73 -48.75
N ALA A 829 2.44 -0.66 -49.39
CA ALA A 829 1.53 -0.70 -50.53
C ALA A 829 2.29 -0.74 -51.87
N SER A 830 1.82 -1.54 -52.82
CA SER A 830 2.16 -1.42 -54.24
C SER A 830 1.06 -1.97 -55.14
N SER A 831 0.47 -1.08 -55.94
CA SER A 831 -0.14 -1.31 -57.27
C SER A 831 -1.07 -2.52 -57.54
N LYS A 832 -2.32 -2.20 -57.91
CA LYS A 832 -3.18 -2.84 -58.95
C LYS A 832 -3.53 -4.34 -58.74
N GLU A 833 -4.66 -4.87 -59.23
CA GLU A 833 -5.55 -4.42 -60.29
C GLU A 833 -7.03 -4.79 -60.00
N ALA A 834 -7.95 -4.37 -60.86
CA ALA A 834 -9.38 -4.75 -60.89
C ALA A 834 -9.66 -5.45 -62.25
N PRO A 835 -10.89 -5.91 -62.62
CA PRO A 835 -12.19 -5.70 -61.96
C PRO A 835 -13.20 -6.88 -62.02
N ALA A 836 -14.44 -6.58 -61.61
CA ALA A 836 -15.71 -6.94 -62.29
C ALA A 836 -16.51 -8.22 -61.92
N LYS A 837 -17.83 -7.98 -61.73
CA LYS A 837 -19.01 -8.82 -62.03
C LYS A 837 -19.32 -10.07 -61.19
N ASP A 838 -20.58 -10.47 -60.97
CA ASP A 838 -21.87 -9.73 -60.94
C ASP A 838 -22.94 -10.58 -60.21
N PRO A 839 -24.14 -10.05 -59.84
CA PRO A 839 -25.12 -10.73 -58.98
C PRO A 839 -26.28 -11.41 -59.72
N ALA A 840 -27.00 -12.34 -59.04
CA ALA A 840 -28.44 -12.62 -59.30
C ALA A 840 -29.12 -13.48 -58.21
N GLY A 841 -30.36 -13.11 -57.83
CA GLY A 841 -31.40 -14.02 -57.28
C GLY A 841 -31.27 -14.51 -55.82
N GLY A 842 -32.37 -14.83 -55.11
CA GLY A 842 -33.77 -14.56 -55.44
C GLY A 842 -34.85 -15.18 -54.52
N SER A 843 -35.71 -14.33 -53.95
CA SER A 843 -37.19 -14.46 -53.98
C SER A 843 -37.95 -15.64 -53.30
N LYS A 844 -38.88 -15.27 -52.37
CA LYS A 844 -40.19 -15.89 -52.03
C LYS A 844 -40.21 -17.19 -51.17
N ALA A 845 -41.29 -17.55 -50.44
CA ALA A 845 -42.44 -16.80 -49.86
C ALA A 845 -43.34 -17.73 -48.97
N LYS A 846 -44.39 -17.12 -48.37
CA LYS A 846 -45.57 -17.69 -47.62
C LYS A 846 -45.30 -18.06 -46.14
N ALA A 847 -46.08 -17.72 -45.10
CA ALA A 847 -47.53 -17.41 -44.86
C ALA A 847 -48.33 -18.64 -44.29
N LYS A 848 -49.44 -18.54 -43.52
CA LYS A 848 -50.29 -17.40 -43.06
C LYS A 848 -51.27 -17.82 -41.92
N SER A 849 -51.49 -16.96 -40.91
CA SER A 849 -52.73 -16.80 -40.08
C SER A 849 -52.48 -15.69 -39.04
N GLY A 850 -53.41 -14.89 -38.51
CA GLY A 850 -54.89 -14.77 -38.63
C GLY A 850 -55.52 -14.64 -37.23
N LYS A 851 -56.44 -13.72 -36.89
CA LYS A 851 -57.19 -12.68 -37.65
C LYS A 851 -57.74 -11.57 -36.71
N ALA A 852 -57.93 -10.37 -37.27
CA ALA A 852 -58.68 -9.15 -36.87
C ALA A 852 -60.02 -9.32 -36.10
N ALA A 853 -60.69 -8.27 -35.51
CA ALA A 853 -60.36 -6.87 -35.11
C ALA A 853 -61.60 -6.16 -34.48
N ALA A 854 -61.46 -4.90 -34.01
CA ALA A 854 -62.53 -3.91 -33.68
C ALA A 854 -63.45 -4.26 -32.46
N ALA A 855 -64.25 -3.39 -31.81
CA ALA A 855 -64.39 -1.92 -31.66
C ALA A 855 -65.46 -1.66 -30.54
N ASP A 856 -65.74 -0.45 -30.00
CA ASP A 856 -64.99 0.79 -29.69
C ASP A 856 -65.93 1.76 -28.89
N GLY A 857 -65.42 2.84 -28.27
CA GLY A 857 -66.22 4.03 -27.90
C GLY A 857 -66.21 4.51 -26.43
N GLY A 858 -66.04 5.84 -26.25
CA GLY A 858 -66.77 6.66 -25.26
C GLY A 858 -66.21 6.89 -23.83
N THR A 859 -65.80 8.14 -23.54
CA THR A 859 -65.99 8.96 -22.29
C THR A 859 -66.28 8.25 -20.94
N ASP A 860 -65.68 8.61 -19.79
CA ASP A 860 -65.48 9.99 -19.28
C ASP A 860 -64.41 10.10 -18.14
N LYS A 861 -64.20 11.30 -17.58
CA LYS A 861 -63.39 11.68 -16.39
C LYS A 861 -64.24 11.59 -15.09
N PRO A 862 -63.69 11.55 -13.83
CA PRO A 862 -62.63 12.47 -13.37
C PRO A 862 -61.64 12.03 -12.24
N VAL A 863 -60.57 12.82 -12.14
CA VAL A 863 -59.83 13.31 -10.94
C VAL A 863 -60.05 12.62 -9.57
N ARG A 864 -58.95 12.19 -8.93
CA ARG A 864 -58.74 12.42 -7.49
C ARG A 864 -57.26 12.64 -7.10
N LYS A 865 -57.03 13.33 -5.99
CA LYS A 865 -55.72 13.83 -5.52
C LYS A 865 -55.06 12.92 -4.47
N SER A 866 -53.76 13.15 -4.30
CA SER A 866 -52.89 12.59 -3.27
C SER A 866 -53.34 12.88 -1.83
N ARG A 867 -52.83 12.08 -0.87
CA ARG A 867 -52.82 12.41 0.55
C ARG A 867 -51.45 12.09 1.16
N LYS A 868 -50.85 13.05 1.86
CA LYS A 868 -49.74 12.82 2.81
C LYS A 868 -50.30 12.28 4.13
N LEU A 869 -49.44 11.67 4.94
CA LEU A 869 -49.67 11.51 6.37
C LEU A 869 -48.36 11.75 7.13
N VAL A 870 -48.40 12.74 8.02
CA VAL A 870 -47.42 13.11 9.06
C VAL A 870 -48.24 13.85 10.12
N VAL A 871 -48.03 13.57 11.41
CA VAL A 871 -48.17 14.47 12.59
C VAL A 871 -47.91 13.61 13.85
N ALA A 872 -47.45 14.25 14.93
CA ALA A 872 -47.24 13.71 16.28
C ALA A 872 -47.70 14.77 17.31
N SER A 873 -47.43 14.58 18.61
CA SER A 873 -47.77 15.47 19.76
C SER A 873 -49.28 15.57 20.08
N GLU A 874 -49.75 15.77 21.32
CA GLU A 874 -49.31 15.41 22.69
C GLU A 874 -50.48 15.75 23.67
N ASP A 875 -50.33 15.48 24.98
CA ASP A 875 -51.11 16.06 26.11
C ASP A 875 -52.63 15.74 26.23
N ALA A 876 -53.30 15.78 27.40
CA ALA A 876 -52.89 15.69 28.83
C ALA A 876 -54.14 15.43 29.73
N GLU A 877 -53.94 15.25 31.06
CA GLU A 877 -54.95 15.15 32.16
C GLU A 877 -55.87 13.89 32.13
N GLY A 878 -56.38 13.30 33.23
CA GLY A 878 -56.27 13.49 34.70
C GLY A 878 -57.40 12.65 35.39
N ALA A 879 -57.44 12.35 36.70
CA ALA A 879 -56.50 12.40 37.84
C ALA A 879 -57.09 11.61 39.06
N ALA A 880 -56.36 11.53 40.19
CA ALA A 880 -56.81 11.05 41.53
C ALA A 880 -57.06 9.51 41.72
N ASP A 881 -56.93 8.86 42.91
CA ASP A 881 -56.53 9.37 44.24
C ASP A 881 -55.95 8.30 45.25
N VAL A 882 -55.24 8.79 46.29
CA VAL A 882 -54.85 8.27 47.64
C VAL A 882 -54.31 6.84 47.96
N ASN A 883 -53.06 6.82 48.50
CA ASN A 883 -52.57 6.18 49.77
C ASN A 883 -52.42 4.63 49.94
N LEU A 884 -51.52 4.06 50.80
CA LEU A 884 -50.54 4.51 51.83
C LEU A 884 -49.41 3.44 52.03
N LEU A 885 -48.17 3.84 52.40
CA LEU A 885 -47.13 3.11 53.22
C LEU A 885 -46.63 1.68 52.80
N SER A 886 -45.46 1.15 53.20
CA SER A 886 -44.16 1.69 53.68
C SER A 886 -43.07 0.60 53.77
N ASP A 887 -41.84 0.95 53.38
CA ASP A 887 -40.52 0.51 53.92
C ASP A 887 -40.04 -0.98 54.04
N SER A 888 -38.69 -1.08 54.03
CA SER A 888 -37.81 -2.13 54.63
C SER A 888 -37.40 -3.43 53.89
N LYS A 889 -36.10 -3.73 54.06
CA LYS A 889 -35.32 -4.97 53.76
C LYS A 889 -35.02 -5.72 55.10
N PRO A 890 -34.17 -6.78 55.16
CA PRO A 890 -34.12 -8.08 54.44
C PRO A 890 -33.99 -9.31 55.40
N GLY A 891 -34.02 -10.59 54.93
CA GLY A 891 -33.77 -11.74 55.85
C GLY A 891 -33.56 -13.18 55.31
N ARG A 892 -32.30 -13.59 55.10
CA ARG A 892 -31.63 -14.91 55.36
C ARG A 892 -32.35 -16.30 55.36
N THR A 893 -31.71 -17.26 54.65
CA THR A 893 -31.52 -18.74 54.95
C THR A 893 -32.72 -19.71 54.77
N ARG A 894 -32.57 -21.01 54.42
CA ARG A 894 -31.72 -22.10 54.98
C ARG A 894 -31.59 -23.39 54.09
N LYS A 895 -30.51 -24.17 54.32
CA LYS A 895 -30.34 -25.66 54.11
C LYS A 895 -30.43 -26.21 52.66
N ALA A 896 -29.91 -27.40 52.30
CA ALA A 896 -29.19 -28.50 53.01
C ALA A 896 -27.98 -29.01 52.14
N ALA A 897 -26.88 -29.54 52.71
CA ALA A 897 -26.49 -30.98 52.84
C ALA A 897 -26.21 -31.73 51.50
N VAL A 898 -25.28 -32.70 51.36
CA VAL A 898 -24.72 -33.69 52.32
C VAL A 898 -23.20 -33.94 52.13
N ASN A 899 -22.53 -34.19 53.26
CA ASN A 899 -21.22 -34.82 53.55
C ASN A 899 -20.23 -35.25 52.43
N GLY A 900 -18.98 -34.81 52.61
CA GLY A 900 -17.78 -35.66 52.54
C GLY A 900 -16.95 -35.45 53.81
N HIS A 901 -16.49 -36.52 54.48
CA HIS A 901 -15.80 -36.46 55.79
C HIS A 901 -14.26 -36.52 55.58
N VAL A 902 -13.45 -35.73 56.30
CA VAL A 902 -12.66 -36.13 57.51
C VAL A 902 -11.64 -37.25 57.22
N SER A 903 -10.34 -37.16 57.53
CA SER A 903 -9.46 -36.13 58.11
C SER A 903 -7.97 -36.55 57.88
N LYS A 904 -6.88 -35.87 58.24
CA LYS A 904 -6.53 -34.65 59.03
C LYS A 904 -5.25 -34.03 58.33
N ASP A 905 -4.40 -33.10 58.80
CA ASP A 905 -4.22 -32.50 60.13
C ASP A 905 -3.58 -31.08 60.18
N GLU A 906 -3.61 -30.53 61.41
CA GLU A 906 -2.85 -29.54 62.20
C GLU A 906 -1.42 -29.09 61.77
N ALA A 907 -0.86 -27.95 62.21
CA ALA A 907 -1.32 -26.85 63.11
C ALA A 907 -0.37 -25.62 62.98
N ALA A 908 -0.65 -24.39 63.46
CA ALA A 908 -1.89 -23.65 63.79
C ALA A 908 -1.55 -22.18 64.18
N ALA A 909 -2.58 -21.34 64.39
CA ALA A 909 -2.62 -20.15 65.28
C ALA A 909 -1.76 -18.89 64.92
N THR A 910 -2.12 -17.63 65.22
CA THR A 910 -3.37 -16.95 65.71
C THR A 910 -3.27 -15.45 65.29
N VAL A 911 -4.32 -14.69 64.88
CA VAL A 911 -5.41 -14.03 65.66
C VAL A 911 -4.85 -12.96 66.64
N GLU A 912 -5.32 -11.71 66.76
CA GLU A 912 -6.66 -11.08 66.52
C GLU A 912 -6.62 -9.61 65.98
N ALA A 913 -7.75 -8.88 66.01
CA ALA A 913 -7.95 -7.47 65.60
C ALA A 913 -8.72 -6.69 66.73
N PRO A 914 -9.56 -5.62 66.56
CA PRO A 914 -9.78 -4.62 65.47
C PRO A 914 -9.93 -3.14 66.01
N ILE A 915 -10.46 -2.18 65.21
CA ILE A 915 -11.57 -1.19 65.54
C ILE A 915 -11.48 0.25 64.91
N LYS A 916 -12.55 0.61 64.15
CA LYS A 916 -13.18 1.94 63.84
C LYS A 916 -12.39 3.10 63.17
N ALA A 917 -13.16 4.04 62.61
CA ALA A 917 -12.73 5.30 61.95
C ALA A 917 -13.86 6.36 61.93
N LYS A 918 -13.56 7.67 61.77
CA LYS A 918 -14.45 8.69 61.14
C LYS A 918 -13.85 10.13 61.01
N ARG A 919 -14.03 10.73 59.82
CA ARG A 919 -14.30 12.17 59.48
C ARG A 919 -13.43 13.33 60.01
N GLY A 920 -13.00 14.21 59.09
CA GLY A 920 -12.68 15.64 59.38
C GLY A 920 -12.08 16.41 58.18
N ARG A 921 -12.59 17.61 57.87
CA ARG A 921 -12.03 18.61 56.91
C ARG A 921 -12.38 20.02 57.45
N PRO A 922 -11.55 21.07 57.30
CA PRO A 922 -11.84 22.05 56.24
C PRO A 922 -10.65 22.89 55.66
N LYS A 923 -10.84 23.38 54.42
CA LYS A 923 -10.52 24.71 53.84
C LYS A 923 -9.15 25.43 54.00
N LYS A 924 -8.65 25.89 52.82
CA LYS A 924 -8.14 27.26 52.47
C LYS A 924 -6.74 27.72 52.97
N VAL A 925 -6.02 28.66 52.30
CA VAL A 925 -5.95 29.12 50.88
C VAL A 925 -4.70 30.01 50.66
N ALA A 926 -4.11 30.03 49.45
CA ALA A 926 -3.12 30.98 48.89
C ALA A 926 -1.76 31.16 49.62
N GLY A 927 -0.69 31.62 48.97
CA GLY A 927 -0.47 31.91 47.53
C GLY A 927 0.77 32.81 47.29
N SER A 928 1.09 33.11 46.01
CA SER A 928 2.09 34.07 45.50
C SER A 928 3.58 33.82 45.90
N GLU A 929 4.53 33.54 44.98
CA GLU A 929 5.23 34.48 44.05
C GLU A 929 6.33 35.32 44.78
N HIS A 930 7.49 35.70 44.20
CA HIS A 930 8.09 35.52 42.86
C HIS A 930 9.66 35.59 42.98
N ASP A 931 10.37 35.50 41.84
CA ASP A 931 11.71 36.11 41.57
C ASP A 931 13.01 35.60 42.28
N GLN A 932 14.23 35.82 41.75
CA GLN A 932 14.75 35.78 40.34
C GLN A 932 16.31 35.82 40.30
N ALA A 933 16.89 35.25 39.23
CA ALA A 933 18.20 35.62 38.61
C ALA A 933 19.56 35.39 39.34
N ALA A 934 20.64 35.59 38.56
CA ALA A 934 22.09 35.43 38.82
C ALA A 934 22.59 33.99 39.16
N ALA A 935 23.50 33.32 38.44
CA ALA A 935 24.70 33.66 37.63
C ALA A 935 26.00 33.84 38.44
N GLY A 936 27.03 33.04 38.10
CA GLY A 936 28.37 33.05 38.70
C GLY A 936 29.23 31.88 38.16
N ASP A 937 30.51 32.14 37.88
CA ASP A 937 31.45 31.24 37.19
C ASP A 937 32.68 30.92 38.10
N LEU A 938 33.72 30.28 37.54
CA LEU A 938 35.11 30.13 38.03
C LEU A 938 35.49 28.86 38.83
N SER A 939 35.93 27.85 38.08
CA SER A 939 37.34 27.36 37.99
C SER A 939 38.24 27.11 39.22
N GLU A 940 39.09 26.08 39.06
CA GLU A 940 40.47 25.91 39.57
C GLU A 940 40.80 25.32 40.98
N ALA A 941 41.21 24.04 40.94
CA ALA A 941 42.60 23.58 41.16
C ALA A 941 43.11 23.06 42.53
N LYS A 942 44.10 22.15 42.40
CA LYS A 942 45.08 21.64 43.38
C LYS A 942 44.60 20.62 44.46
N ALA A 943 45.42 19.67 44.93
CA ALA A 943 46.60 19.00 44.32
C ALA A 943 47.10 17.76 45.13
N ASN A 944 47.85 16.89 44.43
CA ASN A 944 49.08 16.21 44.89
C ASN A 944 49.03 14.94 45.78
N ARG A 945 50.08 14.10 45.56
CA ARG A 945 50.65 12.99 46.35
C ARG A 945 50.13 11.54 46.09
N SER A 946 50.99 10.50 46.12
CA SER A 946 52.41 10.39 45.70
C SER A 946 52.94 8.94 45.85
N ARG A 947 53.47 8.34 44.76
CA ARG A 947 54.43 7.19 44.75
C ARG A 947 53.86 5.86 45.37
N LYS A 948 54.47 4.67 45.24
CA LYS A 948 55.82 4.24 44.79
C LYS A 948 55.84 2.75 44.35
N ALA A 949 56.74 2.40 43.43
CA ALA A 949 57.37 1.07 43.21
C ALA A 949 56.56 -0.14 42.64
N ALA A 950 57.32 -1.04 42.02
CA ALA A 950 57.04 -2.39 41.45
C ALA A 950 58.36 -3.22 41.62
N PRO A 951 58.75 -4.27 40.84
CA PRO A 951 58.07 -5.17 39.89
C PRO A 951 58.51 -6.69 40.02
N ASN A 952 58.32 -7.48 38.94
CA ASN A 952 59.10 -8.66 38.45
C ASN A 952 58.76 -10.14 38.82
N GLY A 953 59.11 -11.04 37.86
CA GLY A 953 59.02 -12.53 37.88
C GLY A 953 57.96 -13.08 36.90
N GLN A 954 58.23 -13.45 35.64
CA GLN A 954 59.01 -14.60 35.09
C GLN A 954 58.58 -15.98 35.64
N VAL A 955 58.54 -17.11 34.90
CA VAL A 955 58.38 -17.52 33.48
C VAL A 955 58.75 -19.03 33.44
N SER A 956 57.81 -19.90 33.06
CA SER A 956 57.96 -21.26 32.49
C SER A 956 56.54 -21.86 32.36
N GLN A 957 56.05 -22.49 31.29
CA GLN A 957 56.53 -23.43 30.25
C GLN A 957 56.49 -24.93 30.62
N ASP A 958 56.16 -25.71 29.57
CA ASP A 958 56.29 -27.18 29.40
C ASP A 958 55.35 -28.09 30.24
N GLU A 959 54.89 -29.26 29.77
CA GLU A 959 54.65 -29.79 28.41
C GLU A 959 53.71 -31.02 28.47
N ALA A 960 53.08 -31.40 27.34
CA ALA A 960 52.60 -32.77 27.01
C ALA A 960 51.63 -33.53 27.97
N ALA A 961 51.03 -34.68 27.63
CA ALA A 961 50.36 -35.12 26.39
C ALA A 961 49.49 -36.38 26.69
N ALA A 962 48.58 -36.75 25.76
CA ALA A 962 47.89 -38.06 25.67
C ALA A 962 46.93 -38.45 26.83
N ALA A 963 46.04 -39.45 26.69
CA ALA A 963 45.21 -39.92 25.55
C ALA A 963 44.13 -40.90 26.08
N ALA A 964 43.09 -41.15 25.29
CA ALA A 964 42.11 -42.26 25.44
C ALA A 964 41.23 -42.24 26.72
N GLU A 965 40.11 -42.96 26.85
CA GLU A 965 39.14 -43.44 25.84
C GLU A 965 37.74 -43.61 26.48
N ASP A 966 36.74 -43.82 25.61
CA ASP A 966 35.41 -44.41 25.89
C ASP A 966 34.38 -43.66 26.79
N ALA A 967 33.13 -44.15 26.74
CA ALA A 967 31.91 -43.55 27.27
C ALA A 967 31.21 -44.51 28.29
N PRO A 968 29.96 -44.30 28.77
CA PRO A 968 29.02 -43.18 28.62
C PRO A 968 28.36 -42.72 29.97
N VAL A 969 27.23 -41.99 29.89
CA VAL A 969 26.04 -41.98 30.80
C VAL A 969 25.50 -40.59 31.22
N LYS A 970 24.28 -40.31 30.73
CA LYS A 970 23.15 -39.54 31.33
C LYS A 970 23.44 -38.31 32.21
N ALA A 971 23.41 -37.14 31.57
CA ALA A 971 22.51 -36.01 31.84
C ALA A 971 22.32 -35.44 33.27
N LYS A 972 22.57 -34.12 33.40
CA LYS A 972 21.72 -33.19 34.19
C LYS A 972 21.68 -31.79 33.57
N ARG A 973 20.61 -31.04 33.86
CA ARG A 973 20.31 -29.72 33.26
C ARG A 973 21.02 -28.58 33.99
N GLY A 974 21.56 -27.61 33.25
CA GLY A 974 21.96 -26.29 33.75
C GLY A 974 21.34 -25.17 32.90
N ARG A 975 20.71 -24.17 33.52
CA ARG A 975 20.21 -22.96 32.84
C ARG A 975 21.32 -21.90 32.80
N PRO A 976 21.66 -21.29 31.64
CA PRO A 976 22.36 -20.01 31.62
C PRO A 976 21.41 -18.87 32.07
N LYS A 977 21.99 -17.79 32.59
CA LYS A 977 21.23 -16.63 33.10
C LYS A 977 20.75 -15.72 31.96
N LYS A 978 19.66 -14.99 32.18
CA LYS A 978 19.34 -13.77 31.42
C LYS A 978 20.49 -12.75 31.59
N ILE A 979 20.73 -11.96 30.56
CA ILE A 979 21.32 -10.62 30.66
C ILE A 979 20.23 -9.66 30.21
N GLU A 980 19.98 -8.61 30.99
CA GLU A 980 19.04 -7.55 30.65
C GLU A 980 19.83 -6.35 30.13
N LEU A 981 19.38 -5.76 29.03
CA LEU A 981 19.94 -4.53 28.47
C LEU A 981 18.92 -3.41 28.70
N ALA A 982 19.29 -2.44 29.53
CA ALA A 982 18.45 -1.29 29.82
C ALA A 982 18.48 -0.29 28.66
N SER A 983 17.33 0.29 28.34
CA SER A 983 17.22 1.44 27.45
C SER A 983 17.59 2.72 28.21
N ALA A 984 18.45 3.55 27.64
CA ALA A 984 18.56 4.96 27.98
C ALA A 984 18.09 5.79 26.79
N ALA A 985 17.29 6.81 27.04
CA ALA A 985 16.83 7.77 26.04
C ALA A 985 17.12 9.18 26.54
N ALA A 986 17.66 10.00 25.64
CA ALA A 986 17.81 11.44 25.69
C ALA A 986 17.77 11.94 24.23
#